data_AF-A0A0V1FWQ8-F1
#
_entry.id   AF-A0A0V1FWQ8-F1
#
_cell.length_a   1.000
_cell.length_b   1.000
_cell.length_c   1.000
_cell.angle_alpha   90.00
_cell.angle_beta   90.00
_cell.angle_gamma   90.00
#
_symmetry.space_group_name_H-M   'P 1'
#
loop_
_entity.id
_entity.type
_entity.pdbx_description
1 polymer ?
#
loop_
_entity_poly.entity_id
_entity_poly.type
_entity_poly.pdbx_seq_one_letter_code
_entity_poly.pdbx_strand_id
1 'polypeptide(L)'
;MFWRYFTRAFHACTINKVPYIPIVVEQTGRGERAYDIFSRLLEERIICVMGPITDELSSLVIAQLLFLQSKSLTKPVHMYINSPGGSVTAGLGIYDTMQYIKPRILIATWCIGQACSMASLLLASGTEGYRNCLPNARVMIHQPSGQAVGQATDIMIQAEEIIKLKRQINKLYVKHTKKPYNIIEEAMERDRFMSPEDAVDVMMTSEKCCSVARTNDTSTISKVSAARKKYFDDPFAVYFCKHIEKRTALINRGYYIRVHAIYKAVRVFIETSNFPVQIVNLGAGFDTLFFRLRKKYKEKITRFLDVDLPSVVKQKYAVLNKYDSVFFPEAEKSSTTSSGAIQKSVFPFSSQYALVACDLRNNDELIALLLTGCRLCSMIPTLFIAECVLNYLNVNESNRLLEMFPVIFSKCSIISYEQVLPRDTFGRFMCEHFTSVGSPLLSIDQYPDASSEIDRLNSLGWENVTVYSLSSIYYSSLSEQERKRIAELEEFDEYEMWHLKCSHYVIVVGSTVSFFLHKLKSVFGEPSCMPAEVGQGFRMQVKAHVAYVAKQADEIKRVGLRCIPMGENVILIGGWGASASGKHKRLASVCYWNVREDVVSIVEKKVTNFDQSDGRDPAERMFHSVTAVEDGQFVVFGGRTNPYNPMMDSWLCEITETKMLKMELLKIEQSKFRQIPRARYRHAACCIDDYFGRCVVFICGGIGLDTADGKAKNTQSLKVLDDCWILNYQFQEWKQVANMPVTLHSHRCAYIASNGTVIVVGGLQSLDEHFSSALYLFSTVSNCWTMKWRWSPSVDRYSFTAHLIGEEMVLLVGGVNRDHGECHDVALVSLNDGKAICLAMELEVKMERVVADGFMFVNHDSVLIQNGDGHILYIVGGGGNCFSFGTLLNQHILRIDLPMLSF
;
A
#
# COMPACT_ATOMS: atom_id res chain seq x y z
N MET A 1 21.58 -42.42 46.04
CA MET A 1 20.52 -43.47 46.11
C MET A 1 19.31 -43.07 46.97
N PHE A 2 19.15 -41.78 47.38
CA PHE A 2 18.03 -41.33 48.23
C PHE A 2 17.05 -40.33 47.55
N TRP A 3 17.29 -39.94 46.29
CA TRP A 3 16.49 -38.93 45.57
C TRP A 3 15.70 -39.47 44.36
N ARG A 4 15.55 -40.79 44.27
CA ARG A 4 14.83 -41.46 43.15
C ARG A 4 13.40 -41.91 43.50
N TYR A 5 12.97 -41.73 44.75
CA TYR A 5 11.67 -42.19 45.23
C TYR A 5 10.60 -41.09 45.38
N PHE A 6 10.95 -39.80 45.27
CA PHE A 6 10.00 -38.72 45.59
C PHE A 6 9.24 -38.11 44.39
N THR A 7 9.48 -38.55 43.15
CA THR A 7 8.82 -37.97 41.95
C THR A 7 7.78 -38.88 41.30
N ARG A 8 7.41 -40.02 41.91
CA ARG A 8 6.40 -40.94 41.34
C ARG A 8 4.95 -40.73 41.82
N ALA A 9 4.65 -39.66 42.58
CA ALA A 9 3.36 -39.54 43.27
C ALA A 9 2.59 -38.23 43.07
N PHE A 10 2.71 -37.55 41.92
CA PHE A 10 1.72 -36.55 41.50
C PHE A 10 1.40 -36.78 40.02
N HIS A 11 0.20 -37.29 39.73
CA HIS A 11 -0.36 -37.64 38.40
C HIS A 11 -0.21 -39.10 37.94
N ALA A 12 -0.45 -40.05 38.85
CA ALA A 12 -0.99 -41.35 38.44
C ALA A 12 -2.49 -41.40 38.80
N CYS A 13 -3.32 -40.81 37.94
CA CYS A 13 -4.74 -41.16 37.88
C CYS A 13 -4.97 -41.85 36.53
N THR A 14 -4.79 -43.17 36.52
CA THR A 14 -5.26 -44.03 35.45
C THR A 14 -6.77 -44.17 35.58
N ILE A 15 -7.49 -43.24 34.96
CA ILE A 15 -8.83 -43.49 34.44
C ILE A 15 -8.80 -42.99 32.99
N ASN A 16 -8.76 -43.93 32.02
CA ASN A 16 -9.07 -43.65 30.62
C ASN A 16 -10.56 -43.28 30.52
N LYS A 17 -10.92 -42.08 30.96
CA LYS A 17 -12.13 -41.40 30.46
C LYS A 17 -11.70 -40.72 29.19
N VAL A 18 -12.12 -41.27 28.05
CA VAL A 18 -12.08 -40.53 26.78
C VAL A 18 -12.81 -39.21 27.06
N PRO A 19 -12.14 -38.05 26.96
CA PRO A 19 -12.84 -36.78 27.12
C PRO A 19 -13.96 -36.76 26.08
N TYR A 20 -15.17 -36.37 26.47
CA TYR A 20 -16.25 -36.17 25.50
C TYR A 20 -15.78 -35.10 24.51
N ILE A 21 -15.41 -35.52 23.30
CA ILE A 21 -14.98 -34.62 22.23
C ILE A 21 -16.26 -33.99 21.66
N PRO A 22 -16.46 -32.67 21.79
CA PRO A 22 -17.66 -32.02 21.29
C PRO A 22 -17.77 -32.18 19.77
N ILE A 23 -18.99 -32.41 19.31
CA ILE A 23 -19.33 -32.40 17.89
C ILE A 23 -19.87 -31.01 17.52
N VAL A 24 -19.32 -30.43 16.47
CA VAL A 24 -19.76 -29.18 15.85
C VAL A 24 -20.62 -29.54 14.64
N VAL A 25 -21.88 -29.12 14.65
CA VAL A 25 -22.79 -29.25 13.50
C VAL A 25 -22.82 -27.93 12.74
N GLU A 26 -22.39 -27.96 11.49
CA GLU A 26 -22.35 -26.79 10.61
C GLU A 26 -23.41 -26.94 9.51
N GLN A 27 -24.30 -25.96 9.40
CA GLN A 27 -25.27 -25.88 8.32
C GLN A 27 -24.62 -25.22 7.10
N THR A 28 -24.35 -26.02 6.08
CA THR A 28 -23.89 -25.53 4.77
C THR A 28 -25.08 -25.43 3.82
N GLY A 29 -24.97 -24.63 2.74
CA GLY A 29 -26.01 -24.54 1.70
C GLY A 29 -26.34 -25.86 0.97
N ARG A 30 -25.65 -26.97 1.31
CA ARG A 30 -25.89 -28.33 0.80
C ARG A 30 -26.28 -29.35 1.90
N GLY A 31 -26.57 -28.89 3.13
CA GLY A 31 -26.99 -29.74 4.26
C GLY A 31 -26.12 -29.57 5.52
N GLU A 32 -26.46 -30.36 6.55
CA GLU A 32 -25.76 -30.41 7.84
C GLU A 32 -24.54 -31.34 7.78
N ARG A 33 -23.40 -30.86 8.28
CA ARG A 33 -22.20 -31.69 8.50
C ARG A 33 -21.78 -31.62 9.96
N ALA A 34 -21.52 -32.78 10.54
CA ALA A 34 -21.03 -32.93 11.90
C ALA A 34 -19.53 -33.25 11.88
N TYR A 35 -18.73 -32.45 12.59
CA TYR A 35 -17.29 -32.68 12.78
C TYR A 35 -16.99 -32.79 14.27
N ASP A 36 -16.00 -33.57 14.66
CA ASP A 36 -15.40 -33.37 15.97
C ASP A 36 -14.61 -32.04 15.99
N ILE A 37 -14.45 -31.45 17.18
CA ILE A 37 -13.81 -30.15 17.33
C ILE A 37 -12.38 -30.11 16.74
N PHE A 38 -11.61 -31.20 16.81
CA PHE A 38 -10.25 -31.22 16.28
C PHE A 38 -10.24 -31.30 14.75
N SER A 39 -11.17 -32.03 14.14
CA SER A 39 -11.36 -32.02 12.69
C SER A 39 -11.81 -30.65 12.19
N ARG A 40 -12.67 -29.93 12.93
CA ARG A 40 -13.06 -28.56 12.58
C ARG A 40 -11.89 -27.58 12.67
N LEU A 41 -11.03 -27.73 13.67
CA LEU A 41 -9.78 -26.96 13.80
C LEU A 41 -8.79 -27.26 12.67
N LEU A 42 -8.72 -28.51 12.21
CA LEU A 42 -7.87 -28.89 11.09
C LEU A 42 -8.30 -28.22 9.77
N GLU A 43 -9.61 -28.00 9.53
CA GLU A 43 -10.08 -27.19 8.40
C GLU A 43 -9.59 -25.73 8.48
N GLU A 44 -9.45 -25.17 9.69
CA GLU A 44 -8.78 -23.87 9.93
C GLU A 44 -7.24 -23.96 9.96
N ARG A 45 -6.67 -25.12 9.58
CA ARG A 45 -5.22 -25.38 9.52
C ARG A 45 -4.53 -25.33 10.87
N ILE A 46 -5.24 -25.71 11.93
CA ILE A 46 -4.72 -25.82 13.29
C ILE A 46 -4.43 -27.29 13.62
N ILE A 47 -3.20 -27.56 14.06
CA ILE A 47 -2.73 -28.87 14.52
C ILE A 47 -2.43 -28.77 16.01
N CYS A 48 -3.00 -29.68 16.80
CA CYS A 48 -2.80 -29.74 18.24
C CYS A 48 -1.85 -30.90 18.61
N VAL A 49 -0.64 -30.56 19.05
CA VAL A 49 0.37 -31.50 19.57
C VAL A 49 0.26 -31.53 21.10
N MET A 50 -0.62 -32.39 21.61
CA MET A 50 -0.96 -32.47 23.03
C MET A 50 -0.49 -33.79 23.63
N GLY A 51 0.24 -33.74 24.75
CA GLY A 51 0.75 -34.93 25.43
C GLY A 51 2.11 -35.42 24.91
N PRO A 52 2.58 -36.61 25.36
CA PRO A 52 3.88 -37.14 24.98
C PRO A 52 4.01 -37.40 23.48
N ILE A 53 5.19 -37.15 22.91
CA ILE A 53 5.49 -37.46 21.51
C ILE A 53 5.77 -38.96 21.35
N THR A 54 4.78 -39.69 20.86
CA THR A 54 4.88 -41.12 20.50
C THR A 54 4.85 -41.31 18.99
N ASP A 55 5.12 -42.52 18.51
CA ASP A 55 5.08 -42.84 17.09
C ASP A 55 3.66 -42.68 16.51
N GLU A 56 2.61 -42.95 17.31
CA GLU A 56 1.21 -42.75 16.92
C GLU A 56 0.88 -41.26 16.76
N LEU A 57 1.26 -40.42 17.73
CA LEU A 57 1.04 -38.96 17.64
C LEU A 57 1.81 -38.38 16.45
N SER A 58 3.07 -38.81 16.27
CA SER A 58 3.90 -38.39 15.14
C SER A 58 3.25 -38.74 13.80
N SER A 59 2.77 -39.97 13.64
CA SER A 59 2.08 -40.42 12.43
C SER A 59 0.85 -39.55 12.11
N LEU A 60 0.06 -39.19 13.12
CA LEU A 60 -1.11 -38.31 12.95
C LEU A 60 -0.71 -36.89 12.52
N VAL A 61 0.27 -36.28 13.19
CA VAL A 61 0.74 -34.93 12.87
C VAL A 61 1.35 -34.87 11.47
N ILE A 62 2.13 -35.89 11.07
CA ILE A 62 2.69 -35.99 9.73
C ILE A 62 1.58 -36.06 8.67
N ALA A 63 0.58 -36.91 8.89
CA ALA A 63 -0.56 -37.02 7.99
C ALA A 63 -1.34 -35.69 7.87
N GLN A 64 -1.55 -35.00 8.98
CA GLN A 64 -2.20 -33.69 9.01
C GLN A 64 -1.41 -32.63 8.24
N LEU A 65 -0.09 -32.55 8.43
CA LEU A 65 0.76 -31.60 7.70
C LEU A 65 0.72 -31.83 6.17
N LEU A 66 0.80 -33.09 5.75
CA LEU A 66 0.72 -33.46 4.34
C LEU A 66 -0.66 -33.18 3.74
N PHE A 67 -1.73 -33.41 4.52
CA PHE A 67 -3.11 -33.06 4.12
C PHE A 67 -3.29 -31.54 3.97
N LEU A 68 -2.82 -30.74 4.92
CA LEU A 68 -2.93 -29.28 4.85
C LEU A 68 -2.15 -28.69 3.67
N GLN A 69 -1.02 -29.30 3.30
CA GLN A 69 -0.28 -28.93 2.10
C GLN A 69 -1.11 -29.16 0.83
N SER A 70 -1.85 -30.27 0.73
CA SER A 70 -2.65 -30.57 -0.48
C SER A 70 -3.83 -29.61 -0.66
N LYS A 71 -4.37 -29.07 0.45
CA LYS A 71 -5.47 -28.09 0.45
C LYS A 71 -5.03 -26.68 0.03
N SER A 72 -3.86 -26.23 0.48
CA SER A 72 -3.35 -24.90 0.15
C SER A 72 -1.84 -24.83 0.32
N LEU A 73 -1.17 -24.23 -0.68
CA LEU A 73 0.28 -24.02 -0.71
C LEU A 73 0.73 -22.67 -0.18
N THR A 74 -0.20 -21.79 0.21
CA THR A 74 0.10 -20.40 0.61
C THR A 74 -0.40 -20.05 2.01
N LYS A 75 -1.45 -20.72 2.51
CA LYS A 75 -2.00 -20.42 3.85
C LYS A 75 -1.10 -21.00 4.96
N PRO A 76 -0.90 -20.27 6.07
CA PRO A 76 -0.09 -20.75 7.20
C PRO A 76 -0.73 -21.98 7.87
N VAL A 77 0.09 -22.76 8.57
CA VAL A 77 -0.32 -23.86 9.46
C VAL A 77 0.04 -23.49 10.89
N HIS A 78 -0.91 -23.63 11.82
CA HIS A 78 -0.71 -23.28 13.22
C HIS A 78 -0.57 -24.55 14.06
N MET A 79 0.60 -24.77 14.65
CA MET A 79 0.88 -25.91 15.53
C MET A 79 0.86 -25.45 16.99
N TYR A 80 -0.12 -25.90 17.75
CA TYR A 80 -0.25 -25.65 19.19
C TYR A 80 0.38 -26.81 19.95
N ILE A 81 1.38 -26.52 20.78
CA ILE A 81 2.24 -27.50 21.45
C ILE A 81 2.02 -27.40 22.95
N ASN A 82 1.56 -28.51 23.55
CA ASN A 82 1.54 -28.75 24.98
C ASN A 82 2.06 -30.16 25.26
N SER A 83 3.39 -30.31 25.31
CA SER A 83 4.03 -31.62 25.35
C SER A 83 5.26 -31.64 26.24
N PRO A 84 5.39 -32.66 27.11
CA PRO A 84 6.61 -32.89 27.90
C PRO A 84 7.76 -33.46 27.05
N GLY A 85 7.58 -33.62 25.73
CA GLY A 85 8.53 -34.29 24.85
C GLY A 85 8.18 -35.77 24.67
N GLY A 86 9.15 -36.58 24.24
CA GLY A 86 8.91 -38.00 23.97
C GLY A 86 10.03 -38.63 23.14
N SER A 87 9.66 -39.57 22.28
CA SER A 87 10.61 -40.28 21.42
C SER A 87 11.35 -39.32 20.49
N VAL A 88 12.68 -39.43 20.46
CA VAL A 88 13.56 -38.61 19.60
C VAL A 88 13.27 -38.86 18.13
N THR A 89 13.13 -40.13 17.73
CA THR A 89 12.84 -40.51 16.34
C THR A 89 11.46 -40.02 15.91
N ALA A 90 10.44 -40.18 16.76
CA ALA A 90 9.09 -39.69 16.50
C ALA A 90 9.07 -38.16 16.28
N GLY A 91 9.76 -37.41 17.14
CA GLY A 91 9.87 -35.96 17.02
C GLY A 91 10.68 -35.52 15.80
N LEU A 92 11.73 -36.25 15.42
CA LEU A 92 12.49 -35.98 14.19
C LEU A 92 11.64 -36.24 12.94
N GLY A 93 10.75 -37.23 12.94
CA GLY A 93 9.80 -37.45 11.84
C GLY A 93 8.85 -36.27 11.61
N ILE A 94 8.30 -35.70 12.70
CA ILE A 94 7.50 -34.47 12.63
C ILE A 94 8.36 -33.32 12.10
N TYR A 95 9.55 -33.15 12.67
CA TYR A 95 10.48 -32.08 12.29
C TYR A 95 10.81 -32.13 10.79
N ASP A 96 11.20 -33.29 10.27
CA ASP A 96 11.55 -33.43 8.85
C ASP A 96 10.34 -33.17 7.96
N THR A 97 9.14 -33.57 8.38
CA THR A 97 7.90 -33.24 7.66
C THR A 97 7.63 -31.73 7.64
N MET A 98 7.86 -31.03 8.77
CA MET A 98 7.77 -29.57 8.83
C MET A 98 8.77 -28.90 7.88
N GLN A 99 9.97 -29.47 7.69
CA GLN A 99 10.95 -28.95 6.75
C GLN A 99 10.69 -29.37 5.29
N TYR A 100 9.99 -30.48 5.09
CA TYR A 100 9.70 -31.07 3.78
C TYR A 100 8.54 -30.40 3.05
N ILE A 101 7.48 -30.00 3.78
CA ILE A 101 6.36 -29.30 3.15
C ILE A 101 6.83 -28.01 2.48
N LYS A 102 6.22 -27.64 1.34
CA LYS A 102 6.74 -26.61 0.43
C LYS A 102 7.19 -25.34 1.17
N PRO A 103 8.35 -24.74 0.84
CA PRO A 103 8.92 -23.58 1.55
C PRO A 103 8.02 -22.33 1.64
N ARG A 104 6.93 -22.28 0.86
CA ARG A 104 5.95 -21.18 0.86
C ARG A 104 4.87 -21.33 1.94
N ILE A 105 4.74 -22.50 2.56
CA ILE A 105 3.80 -22.72 3.67
C ILE A 105 4.51 -22.30 4.96
N LEU A 106 4.00 -21.25 5.60
CA LEU A 106 4.48 -20.79 6.90
C LEU A 106 3.96 -21.73 8.00
N ILE A 107 4.83 -22.17 8.92
CA ILE A 107 4.44 -22.96 10.09
C ILE A 107 4.61 -22.10 11.35
N ALA A 108 3.49 -21.68 11.93
CA ALA A 108 3.46 -20.93 13.18
C ALA A 108 3.35 -21.90 14.36
N THR A 109 4.30 -21.84 15.29
CA THR A 109 4.33 -22.72 16.47
C THR A 109 3.95 -21.95 17.73
N TRP A 110 3.10 -22.54 18.57
CA TRP A 110 2.56 -21.92 19.79
C TRP A 110 2.76 -22.83 20.99
N CYS A 111 3.58 -22.42 21.95
CA CYS A 111 3.69 -23.13 23.23
C CYS A 111 2.53 -22.74 24.14
N ILE A 112 1.63 -23.70 24.41
CA ILE A 112 0.45 -23.52 25.25
C ILE A 112 0.51 -24.45 26.46
N GLY A 113 1.32 -24.05 27.47
CA GLY A 113 1.51 -24.81 28.71
C GLY A 113 2.94 -25.31 28.84
N GLN A 114 3.36 -26.29 28.03
CA GLN A 114 4.77 -26.70 28.02
C GLN A 114 5.27 -27.18 26.66
N ALA A 115 6.55 -26.94 26.40
CA ALA A 115 7.30 -27.56 25.30
C ALA A 115 8.66 -28.01 25.85
N CYS A 116 8.77 -29.30 26.17
CA CYS A 116 9.98 -29.87 26.77
C CYS A 116 10.65 -30.88 25.82
N SER A 117 11.98 -31.01 25.90
CA SER A 117 12.75 -31.99 25.12
C SER A 117 12.44 -31.87 23.62
N MET A 118 12.08 -32.96 22.92
CA MET A 118 11.70 -32.92 21.51
C MET A 118 10.60 -31.90 21.16
N ALA A 119 9.66 -31.62 22.07
CA ALA A 119 8.64 -30.60 21.83
C ALA A 119 9.23 -29.17 21.77
N SER A 120 10.30 -28.91 22.52
CA SER A 120 11.02 -27.64 22.44
C SER A 120 11.79 -27.48 21.12
N LEU A 121 12.27 -28.60 20.55
CA LEU A 121 12.88 -28.59 19.21
C LEU A 121 11.82 -28.30 18.14
N LEU A 122 10.65 -28.92 18.25
CA LEU A 122 9.53 -28.65 17.33
C LEU A 122 9.09 -27.18 17.40
N LEU A 123 8.97 -26.63 18.61
CA LEU A 123 8.72 -25.21 18.83
C LEU A 123 9.79 -24.32 18.20
N ALA A 124 11.07 -24.67 18.35
CA ALA A 124 12.18 -23.94 17.73
C ALA A 124 12.22 -24.12 16.20
N SER A 125 11.63 -25.17 15.64
CA SER A 125 11.66 -25.46 14.20
C SER A 125 10.59 -24.76 13.38
N GLY A 126 9.65 -24.05 14.02
CA GLY A 126 8.68 -23.20 13.35
C GLY A 126 9.34 -22.13 12.47
N THR A 127 8.60 -21.55 11.54
CA THR A 127 9.11 -20.51 10.65
C THR A 127 9.62 -19.32 11.48
N GLU A 128 10.79 -18.81 11.13
CA GLU A 128 11.40 -17.67 11.83
C GLU A 128 10.45 -16.46 11.84
N GLY A 129 10.27 -15.86 13.01
CA GLY A 129 9.32 -14.77 13.22
C GLY A 129 7.87 -15.19 13.49
N TYR A 130 7.56 -16.50 13.50
CA TYR A 130 6.24 -17.09 13.81
C TYR A 130 6.30 -18.15 14.94
N ARG A 131 7.25 -18.00 15.86
CA ARG A 131 7.42 -18.88 17.04
C ARG A 131 6.92 -18.14 18.28
N ASN A 132 5.93 -18.70 18.97
CA ASN A 132 5.20 -18.01 20.02
C ASN A 132 5.18 -18.85 21.31
N CYS A 133 5.20 -18.16 22.45
CA CYS A 133 5.06 -18.75 23.78
C CYS A 133 4.01 -17.95 24.56
N LEU A 134 3.02 -18.62 25.16
CA LEU A 134 2.03 -17.93 25.99
C LEU A 134 2.60 -17.56 27.37
N PRO A 135 2.06 -16.53 28.06
CA PRO A 135 2.66 -15.97 29.29
C PRO A 135 2.87 -16.95 30.45
N ASN A 136 2.10 -18.03 30.52
CA ASN A 136 2.20 -19.04 31.58
C ASN A 136 2.85 -20.35 31.11
N ALA A 137 3.36 -20.40 29.88
CA ALA A 137 3.98 -21.59 29.32
C ALA A 137 5.42 -21.77 29.84
N ARG A 138 5.96 -22.98 29.75
CA ARG A 138 7.37 -23.26 30.07
C ARG A 138 8.06 -24.01 28.94
N VAL A 139 9.33 -23.72 28.73
CA VAL A 139 10.17 -24.45 27.77
C VAL A 139 11.30 -25.12 28.52
N MET A 140 11.63 -26.36 28.17
CA MET A 140 12.76 -27.06 28.78
C MET A 140 13.58 -27.79 27.71
N ILE A 141 14.89 -27.59 27.74
CA ILE A 141 15.85 -28.40 26.97
C ILE A 141 16.74 -29.23 27.87
N HIS A 142 17.14 -30.36 27.30
CA HIS A 142 18.17 -31.24 27.82
C HIS A 142 18.73 -32.11 26.70
N GLN A 143 19.79 -32.85 27.00
CA GLN A 143 20.35 -33.85 26.12
C GLN A 143 19.41 -35.05 25.95
N PRO A 144 19.47 -35.77 24.82
CA PRO A 144 18.71 -37.01 24.67
C PRO A 144 19.14 -38.03 25.74
N SER A 145 18.18 -38.79 26.23
CA SER A 145 18.43 -39.90 27.16
C SER A 145 18.46 -41.23 26.41
N GLY A 146 19.37 -42.13 26.78
CA GLY A 146 19.48 -43.47 26.21
C GLY A 146 20.05 -44.45 27.23
N GLN A 147 19.66 -45.72 27.11
CA GLN A 147 20.19 -46.83 27.90
C GLN A 147 20.98 -47.75 26.98
N ALA A 148 22.12 -48.25 27.43
CA ALA A 148 22.92 -49.22 26.71
C ALA A 148 23.00 -50.54 27.51
N VAL A 149 22.74 -51.67 26.85
CA VAL A 149 22.71 -53.01 27.47
C VAL A 149 23.21 -54.02 26.44
N GLY A 150 24.10 -54.93 26.83
CA GLY A 150 24.65 -55.97 25.94
C GLY A 150 26.11 -56.29 26.23
N GLN A 151 26.80 -56.92 25.27
CA GLN A 151 28.25 -57.11 25.35
C GLN A 151 28.98 -55.77 25.25
N ALA A 152 30.26 -55.72 25.64
CA ALA A 152 31.05 -54.48 25.61
C ALA A 152 30.99 -53.76 24.24
N THR A 153 31.02 -54.53 23.14
CA THR A 153 30.88 -54.00 21.78
C THR A 153 29.49 -53.41 21.52
N ASP A 154 28.42 -54.05 21.97
CA ASP A 154 27.05 -53.55 21.82
C ASP A 154 26.84 -52.26 22.62
N ILE A 155 27.37 -52.22 23.85
CA ILE A 155 27.35 -51.02 24.69
C ILE A 155 28.11 -49.87 24.01
N MET A 156 29.27 -50.16 23.41
CA MET A 156 30.06 -49.16 22.68
C MET A 156 29.29 -48.61 21.48
N ILE A 157 28.68 -49.47 20.65
CA ILE A 157 27.88 -49.07 19.48
C ILE A 157 26.69 -48.21 19.92
N GLN A 158 25.95 -48.64 20.95
CA GLN A 158 24.81 -47.90 21.48
C GLN A 158 25.21 -46.55 22.09
N ALA A 159 26.35 -46.50 22.78
CA ALA A 159 26.90 -45.26 23.32
C ALA A 159 27.32 -44.27 22.21
N GLU A 160 27.98 -44.77 21.16
CA GLU A 160 28.32 -43.95 19.99
C GLU A 160 27.08 -43.38 19.31
N GLU A 161 26.00 -44.17 19.19
CA GLU A 161 24.74 -43.72 18.60
C GLU A 161 24.07 -42.62 19.43
N ILE A 162 24.05 -42.75 20.76
CA ILE A 162 23.55 -41.69 21.66
C ILE A 162 24.36 -40.39 21.48
N ILE A 163 25.68 -40.49 21.37
CA ILE A 163 26.56 -39.32 21.14
C ILE A 163 26.28 -38.68 19.77
N LYS A 164 26.07 -39.49 18.72
CA LYS A 164 25.70 -38.99 17.38
C LYS A 164 24.37 -38.26 17.41
N LEU A 165 23.35 -38.84 18.04
CA LEU A 165 22.03 -38.22 18.20
C LEU A 165 22.12 -36.89 18.99
N LYS A 166 22.89 -36.85 20.08
CA LYS A 166 23.13 -35.62 20.84
C LYS A 166 23.73 -34.52 19.95
N ARG A 167 24.79 -34.84 19.19
CA ARG A 167 25.41 -33.87 18.25
C ARG A 167 24.44 -33.42 17.17
N GLN A 168 23.62 -34.31 16.64
CA GLN A 168 22.62 -33.99 15.61
C GLN A 168 21.58 -33.01 16.14
N ILE A 169 21.00 -33.28 17.31
CA ILE A 169 20.01 -32.40 17.94
C ILE A 169 20.62 -31.02 18.23
N ASN A 170 21.83 -30.97 18.80
CA ASN A 170 22.52 -29.70 19.06
C ASN A 170 22.69 -28.88 17.77
N LYS A 171 23.06 -29.52 16.66
CA LYS A 171 23.16 -28.86 15.34
C LYS A 171 21.81 -28.33 14.85
N LEU A 172 20.70 -29.02 15.13
CA LEU A 172 19.36 -28.52 14.79
C LEU A 172 19.00 -27.28 15.61
N TYR A 173 19.30 -27.25 16.92
CA TYR A 173 19.14 -26.03 17.70
C TYR A 173 20.02 -24.90 17.18
N VAL A 174 21.29 -25.16 16.83
CA VAL A 174 22.16 -24.15 16.21
C VAL A 174 21.55 -23.61 14.90
N LYS A 175 21.01 -24.49 14.05
CA LYS A 175 20.34 -24.11 12.79
C LYS A 175 19.20 -23.12 13.03
N HIS A 176 18.37 -23.38 14.05
CA HIS A 176 17.13 -22.64 14.29
C HIS A 176 17.27 -21.45 15.23
N THR A 177 18.20 -21.49 16.19
CA THR A 177 18.44 -20.41 17.17
C THR A 177 19.54 -19.46 16.74
N LYS A 178 20.35 -19.84 15.73
CA LYS A 178 21.55 -19.10 15.27
C LYS A 178 22.60 -18.87 16.36
N LYS A 179 22.50 -19.55 17.50
CA LYS A 179 23.49 -19.46 18.58
C LYS A 179 24.71 -20.34 18.28
N PRO A 180 25.91 -19.96 18.75
CA PRO A 180 27.10 -20.78 18.65
C PRO A 180 26.90 -22.18 19.26
N TYR A 181 27.51 -23.20 18.64
CA TYR A 181 27.34 -24.60 19.05
C TYR A 181 27.73 -24.85 20.52
N ASN A 182 28.83 -24.24 20.99
CA ASN A 182 29.28 -24.36 22.38
C ASN A 182 28.24 -23.86 23.40
N ILE A 183 27.54 -22.76 23.09
CA ILE A 183 26.48 -22.22 23.95
C ILE A 183 25.28 -23.17 24.03
N ILE A 184 24.91 -23.76 22.89
CA ILE A 184 23.82 -24.74 22.83
C ILE A 184 24.19 -26.04 23.55
N GLU A 185 25.41 -26.53 23.33
CA GLU A 185 25.90 -27.75 23.97
C GLU A 185 25.92 -27.63 25.50
N GLU A 186 26.42 -26.51 26.03
CA GLU A 186 26.39 -26.21 27.46
C GLU A 186 24.96 -26.09 27.99
N ALA A 187 24.08 -25.39 27.26
CA ALA A 187 22.68 -25.18 27.66
C ALA A 187 21.86 -26.48 27.68
N MET A 188 22.22 -27.48 26.87
CA MET A 188 21.54 -28.77 26.78
C MET A 188 22.13 -29.84 27.71
N GLU A 189 23.26 -29.60 28.37
CA GLU A 189 23.94 -30.63 29.17
C GLU A 189 23.10 -31.10 30.37
N ARG A 190 22.26 -30.21 30.92
CA ARG A 190 21.35 -30.49 32.04
C ARG A 190 19.94 -29.98 31.72
N ASP A 191 18.97 -30.44 32.49
CA ASP A 191 17.59 -29.94 32.43
C ASP A 191 17.60 -28.43 32.70
N ARG A 192 17.30 -27.66 31.66
CA ARG A 192 17.23 -26.19 31.72
C ARG A 192 15.82 -25.75 31.40
N PHE A 193 15.08 -25.41 32.46
CA PHE A 193 13.76 -24.81 32.37
C PHE A 193 13.87 -23.30 32.13
N MET A 194 13.00 -22.77 31.28
CA MET A 194 12.94 -21.37 30.89
C MET A 194 11.50 -20.88 30.99
N SER A 195 11.35 -19.65 31.48
CA SER A 195 10.09 -18.90 31.33
C SER A 195 9.85 -18.58 29.84
N PRO A 196 8.66 -18.09 29.45
CA PRO A 196 8.42 -17.61 28.09
C PRO A 196 9.44 -16.55 27.66
N GLU A 197 9.81 -15.62 28.55
CA GLU A 197 10.78 -14.55 28.28
C GLU A 197 12.18 -15.12 28.03
N ASP A 198 12.63 -16.03 28.90
CA ASP A 198 13.92 -16.70 28.75
C ASP A 198 13.98 -17.55 27.48
N ALA A 199 12.88 -18.25 27.18
CA ALA A 199 12.76 -19.11 25.99
C ALA A 199 12.77 -18.28 24.70
N VAL A 200 12.25 -17.05 24.76
CA VAL A 200 12.35 -16.10 23.66
C VAL A 200 13.82 -15.75 23.42
N ASP A 201 14.53 -15.25 24.43
CA ASP A 201 15.94 -14.88 24.30
C ASP A 201 16.87 -16.06 23.93
N VAL A 202 16.51 -17.28 24.31
CA VAL A 202 17.33 -18.49 24.11
C VAL A 202 16.99 -19.26 22.83
N MET A 203 15.71 -19.40 22.49
CA MET A 203 15.24 -20.30 21.44
C MET A 203 14.44 -19.64 20.32
N MET A 204 13.76 -18.54 20.61
CA MET A 204 12.96 -17.83 19.63
C MET A 204 13.75 -16.59 19.20
N THR A 205 14.50 -16.66 18.11
CA THR A 205 15.18 -15.48 17.53
C THR A 205 14.24 -14.32 17.17
N SER A 206 12.95 -14.42 17.46
CA SER A 206 12.14 -13.25 17.72
C SER A 206 12.61 -12.60 19.02
N GLU A 207 13.38 -11.51 18.95
CA GLU A 207 13.10 -10.42 19.88
C GLU A 207 11.56 -10.29 19.96
N LYS A 208 10.99 -9.89 21.11
CA LYS A 208 9.80 -9.04 21.06
C LYS A 208 10.16 -7.74 20.31
N CYS A 209 10.59 -7.83 19.06
CA CYS A 209 10.28 -6.83 18.07
C CYS A 209 8.76 -6.91 18.02
N CYS A 210 8.09 -6.01 18.74
CA CYS A 210 6.76 -5.58 18.35
C CYS A 210 6.75 -5.57 16.82
N SER A 211 5.77 -6.19 16.18
CA SER A 211 5.52 -6.07 14.74
C SER A 211 5.78 -4.65 14.21
N VAL A 212 5.46 -3.63 15.02
CA VAL A 212 5.81 -2.22 14.81
C VAL A 212 7.31 -2.00 14.55
N ALA A 213 8.22 -2.61 15.31
CA ALA A 213 9.67 -2.52 15.09
C ALA A 213 10.11 -3.10 13.72
N ARG A 214 9.34 -4.02 13.10
CA ARG A 214 9.63 -4.51 11.74
C ARG A 214 9.30 -3.47 10.64
N THR A 215 8.46 -2.47 10.94
CA THR A 215 8.16 -1.38 9.99
C THR A 215 9.40 -0.53 9.68
N ASN A 216 10.39 -0.52 10.58
CA ASN A 216 11.68 0.12 10.35
C ASN A 216 12.45 -0.51 9.19
N ASP A 217 12.47 -1.85 9.09
CA ASP A 217 13.17 -2.55 8.01
C ASP A 217 12.54 -2.23 6.64
N THR A 218 11.20 -2.21 6.53
CA THR A 218 10.49 -1.91 5.27
C THR A 218 10.64 -0.45 4.85
N SER A 219 10.62 0.48 5.81
CA SER A 219 10.87 1.92 5.58
C SER A 219 12.31 2.16 5.10
N THR A 220 13.30 1.53 5.75
CA THR A 220 14.71 1.64 5.38
C THR A 220 14.96 1.15 3.95
N ILE A 221 14.41 0.00 3.58
CA ILE A 221 14.54 -0.53 2.21
C ILE A 221 13.99 0.46 1.17
N SER A 222 12.86 1.11 1.48
CA SER A 222 12.23 2.07 0.58
C SER A 222 12.99 3.39 0.47
N LYS A 223 13.54 3.91 1.58
CA LYS A 223 14.48 5.05 1.59
C LYS A 223 15.73 4.74 0.74
N VAL A 224 16.31 3.54 0.87
CA VAL A 224 17.48 3.10 0.08
C VAL A 224 17.15 2.94 -1.40
N SER A 225 15.98 2.37 -1.74
CA SER A 225 15.53 2.25 -3.13
C SER A 225 15.47 3.64 -3.82
N ALA A 226 14.83 4.61 -3.16
CA ALA A 226 14.71 5.97 -3.67
C ALA A 226 16.08 6.68 -3.78
N ALA A 227 16.94 6.57 -2.77
CA ALA A 227 18.27 7.17 -2.77
C ALA A 227 19.16 6.60 -3.90
N ARG A 228 19.15 5.29 -4.12
CA ARG A 228 19.91 4.65 -5.22
C ARG A 228 19.41 5.06 -6.60
N LYS A 229 18.12 5.42 -6.71
CA LYS A 229 17.51 6.00 -7.92
C LYS A 229 17.74 7.51 -8.03
N LYS A 230 18.57 8.09 -7.15
CA LYS A 230 18.93 9.52 -7.13
C LYS A 230 17.74 10.44 -6.88
N TYR A 231 16.69 9.98 -6.19
CA TYR A 231 15.64 10.89 -5.74
C TYR A 231 16.19 11.90 -4.74
N PHE A 232 17.04 11.45 -3.81
CA PHE A 232 17.76 12.30 -2.87
C PHE A 232 19.11 11.65 -2.52
N ASP A 233 20.04 12.47 -2.03
CA ASP A 233 21.36 11.98 -1.62
C ASP A 233 21.32 11.47 -0.17
N ASP A 234 21.60 10.19 0.00
CA ASP A 234 21.82 9.56 1.30
C ASP A 234 22.86 8.45 1.19
N PRO A 235 24.14 8.74 1.46
CA PRO A 235 25.20 7.74 1.42
C PRO A 235 25.19 6.81 2.65
N PHE A 236 24.35 7.07 3.66
CA PHE A 236 24.37 6.39 4.94
C PHE A 236 23.31 5.29 5.06
N ALA A 237 22.12 5.49 4.48
CA ALA A 237 20.99 4.58 4.67
C ALA A 237 21.28 3.13 4.23
N VAL A 238 22.17 2.96 3.23
CA VAL A 238 22.54 1.64 2.70
C VAL A 238 23.18 0.73 3.75
N TYR A 239 23.87 1.28 4.75
CA TYR A 239 24.57 0.49 5.78
C TYR A 239 23.62 -0.16 6.79
N PHE A 240 22.40 0.37 6.92
CA PHE A 240 21.36 -0.19 7.78
C PHE A 240 20.47 -1.22 7.05
N CYS A 241 20.68 -1.39 5.74
CA CYS A 241 19.84 -2.23 4.91
C CYS A 241 20.44 -3.64 4.80
N LYS A 242 19.76 -4.64 5.37
CA LYS A 242 20.19 -6.06 5.33
C LYS A 242 20.23 -6.60 3.90
N HIS A 243 19.27 -6.21 3.07
CA HIS A 243 19.17 -6.60 1.66
C HIS A 243 18.56 -5.45 0.86
N ILE A 244 19.08 -5.22 -0.36
CA ILE A 244 18.63 -4.13 -1.20
C ILE A 244 17.52 -4.64 -2.12
N GLU A 245 16.35 -4.03 -2.01
CA GLU A 245 15.19 -4.31 -2.86
C GLU A 245 14.80 -3.06 -3.65
N LYS A 246 14.39 -3.23 -4.91
CA LYS A 246 13.84 -2.14 -5.72
C LYS A 246 12.35 -1.95 -5.40
N ARG A 247 11.92 -0.71 -5.30
CA ARG A 247 10.50 -0.32 -5.17
C ARG A 247 9.98 0.29 -6.48
N THR A 248 8.65 0.31 -6.64
CA THR A 248 7.97 0.94 -7.78
C THR A 248 8.20 2.46 -7.76
N ALA A 249 8.02 3.11 -8.92
CA ALA A 249 8.19 4.56 -9.04
C ALA A 249 7.26 5.33 -8.10
N LEU A 250 6.01 4.87 -7.93
CA LEU A 250 5.06 5.44 -6.96
C LEU A 250 5.62 5.41 -5.52
N ILE A 251 6.20 4.27 -5.10
CA ILE A 251 6.80 4.16 -3.76
C ILE A 251 8.03 5.06 -3.62
N ASN A 252 8.92 5.08 -4.61
CA ASN A 252 10.13 5.92 -4.58
C ASN A 252 9.77 7.42 -4.50
N ARG A 253 8.81 7.89 -5.32
CA ARG A 253 8.28 9.26 -5.26
C ARG A 253 7.67 9.58 -3.89
N GLY A 254 6.91 8.64 -3.32
CA GLY A 254 6.28 8.83 -2.01
C GLY A 254 7.28 8.94 -0.86
N TYR A 255 8.36 8.15 -0.90
CA TYR A 255 9.47 8.27 0.06
C TYR A 255 10.35 9.49 -0.19
N TYR A 256 10.53 9.91 -1.45
CA TYR A 256 11.20 11.16 -1.76
C TYR A 256 10.52 12.36 -1.10
N ILE A 257 9.21 12.54 -1.32
CA ILE A 257 8.50 13.69 -0.74
C ILE A 257 8.44 13.61 0.79
N ARG A 258 8.34 12.40 1.37
CA ARG A 258 8.44 12.16 2.82
C ARG A 258 9.77 12.67 3.39
N VAL A 259 10.89 12.23 2.81
CA VAL A 259 12.24 12.63 3.23
C VAL A 259 12.47 14.13 2.98
N HIS A 260 12.00 14.65 1.85
CA HIS A 260 12.10 16.06 1.51
C HIS A 260 11.36 16.94 2.53
N ALA A 261 10.12 16.60 2.85
CA ALA A 261 9.28 17.35 3.78
C ALA A 261 9.92 17.45 5.18
N ILE A 262 10.30 16.33 5.78
CA ILE A 262 10.98 16.30 7.09
C ILE A 262 12.29 17.10 7.02
N TYR A 263 13.14 16.82 6.03
CA TYR A 263 14.44 17.50 5.90
C TYR A 263 14.27 19.02 5.75
N LYS A 264 13.31 19.47 4.93
CA LYS A 264 13.04 20.89 4.71
C LYS A 264 12.49 21.56 5.96
N ALA A 265 11.56 20.93 6.66
CA ALA A 265 10.97 21.47 7.89
C ALA A 265 12.01 21.61 9.01
N VAL A 266 12.86 20.59 9.20
CA VAL A 266 13.96 20.62 10.18
C VAL A 266 14.97 21.71 9.82
N ARG A 267 15.31 21.86 8.54
CA ARG A 267 16.18 22.96 8.08
C ARG A 267 15.57 24.32 8.38
N VAL A 268 14.28 24.52 8.11
CA VAL A 268 13.60 25.78 8.41
C VAL A 268 13.68 26.06 9.91
N PHE A 269 13.45 25.08 10.78
CA PHE A 269 13.60 25.25 12.23
C PHE A 269 15.01 25.72 12.63
N ILE A 270 16.05 25.03 12.13
CA ILE A 270 17.45 25.36 12.43
C ILE A 270 17.83 26.76 11.91
N GLU A 271 17.47 27.08 10.66
CA GLU A 271 17.83 28.33 9.99
C GLU A 271 17.07 29.54 10.57
N THR A 272 15.87 29.30 11.10
CA THR A 272 15.02 30.33 11.71
C THR A 272 15.43 30.66 13.15
N SER A 273 16.10 29.74 13.84
CA SER A 273 16.58 29.98 15.20
C SER A 273 17.84 30.85 15.21
N ASN A 274 17.77 31.95 15.96
CA ASN A 274 18.94 32.79 16.25
C ASN A 274 19.93 32.09 17.18
N PHE A 275 19.47 31.14 18.00
CA PHE A 275 20.27 30.40 18.96
C PHE A 275 20.61 28.99 18.44
N PRO A 276 21.66 28.34 18.98
CA PRO A 276 21.84 26.91 18.81
C PRO A 276 20.62 26.12 19.28
N VAL A 277 20.39 24.94 18.70
CA VAL A 277 19.16 24.15 18.86
C VAL A 277 19.45 22.71 19.27
N GLN A 278 18.46 22.08 19.89
CA GLN A 278 18.44 20.64 20.20
C GLN A 278 17.39 19.94 19.32
N ILE A 279 17.67 18.71 18.91
CA ILE A 279 16.75 17.90 18.08
C ILE A 279 16.59 16.52 18.73
N VAL A 280 15.34 16.07 18.86
CA VAL A 280 14.97 14.75 19.37
C VAL A 280 14.09 14.06 18.33
N ASN A 281 14.60 12.98 17.76
CA ASN A 281 13.90 12.16 16.78
C ASN A 281 13.29 10.95 17.49
N LEU A 282 11.97 10.96 17.65
CA LEU A 282 11.19 9.95 18.34
C LEU A 282 10.85 8.83 17.36
N GLY A 283 11.04 7.57 17.76
CA GLY A 283 10.85 6.43 16.86
C GLY A 283 11.78 6.51 15.64
N ALA A 284 13.04 6.90 15.88
CA ALA A 284 13.99 7.26 14.83
C ALA A 284 14.31 6.12 13.86
N GLY A 285 14.14 4.86 14.27
CA GLY A 285 14.54 3.70 13.51
C GLY A 285 16.00 3.81 13.04
N PHE A 286 16.24 3.42 11.80
CA PHE A 286 17.53 3.58 11.12
C PHE A 286 17.66 4.91 10.36
N ASP A 287 16.96 5.96 10.77
CA ASP A 287 17.05 7.25 10.12
C ASP A 287 18.47 7.85 10.19
N THR A 288 18.85 8.57 9.13
CA THR A 288 20.20 9.09 8.86
C THR A 288 20.26 10.61 8.88
N LEU A 289 19.17 11.29 9.25
CA LEU A 289 19.02 12.75 9.17
C LEU A 289 20.16 13.51 9.85
N PHE A 290 20.59 13.07 11.04
CA PHE A 290 21.75 13.66 11.72
C PHE A 290 22.98 13.70 10.81
N PHE A 291 23.34 12.57 10.19
CA PHE A 291 24.53 12.46 9.35
C PHE A 291 24.45 13.30 8.08
N ARG A 292 23.24 13.52 7.57
CA ARG A 292 22.99 14.40 6.42
C ARG A 292 23.04 15.89 6.79
N LEU A 293 22.67 16.26 8.01
CA LEU A 293 22.65 17.66 8.48
C LEU A 293 23.99 18.13 9.06
N ARG A 294 24.72 17.25 9.75
CA ARG A 294 25.86 17.61 10.62
C ARG A 294 26.92 18.46 9.94
N LYS A 295 27.24 18.20 8.66
CA LYS A 295 28.30 18.93 7.94
C LYS A 295 27.94 20.41 7.77
N LYS A 296 26.66 20.71 7.54
CA LYS A 296 26.18 22.07 7.29
C LYS A 296 25.81 22.82 8.56
N TYR A 297 25.28 22.12 9.57
CA TYR A 297 24.70 22.74 10.77
C TYR A 297 25.45 22.41 12.06
N LYS A 298 26.75 22.06 11.97
CA LYS A 298 27.60 21.70 13.10
C LYS A 298 27.56 22.73 14.23
N GLU A 299 27.68 24.01 13.92
CA GLU A 299 27.68 25.10 14.92
C GLU A 299 26.27 25.46 15.46
N LYS A 300 25.22 24.97 14.80
CA LYS A 300 23.82 25.27 15.17
C LYS A 300 23.18 24.15 15.98
N ILE A 301 23.53 22.89 15.75
CA ILE A 301 22.95 21.74 16.46
C ILE A 301 23.81 21.42 17.69
N THR A 302 23.34 21.71 18.90
CA THR A 302 24.08 21.37 20.12
C THR A 302 23.92 19.91 20.52
N ARG A 303 22.73 19.36 20.28
CA ARG A 303 22.39 17.97 20.60
C ARG A 303 21.40 17.42 19.60
N PHE A 304 21.61 16.18 19.16
CA PHE A 304 20.73 15.39 18.32
C PHE A 304 20.58 14.00 18.96
N LEU A 305 19.34 13.63 19.30
CA LEU A 305 19.04 12.36 19.95
C LEU A 305 18.13 11.53 19.05
N ASP A 306 18.50 10.28 18.80
CA ASP A 306 17.58 9.28 18.23
C ASP A 306 17.04 8.42 19.37
N VAL A 307 15.71 8.41 19.52
CA VAL A 307 15.01 7.62 20.53
C VAL A 307 14.25 6.50 19.84
N ASP A 308 14.42 5.26 20.28
CA ASP A 308 13.64 4.13 19.79
C ASP A 308 13.60 2.99 20.83
N LEU A 309 12.84 1.94 20.53
CA LEU A 309 12.78 0.72 21.31
C LEU A 309 14.20 0.14 21.53
N PRO A 310 14.47 -0.44 22.72
CA PRO A 310 15.80 -0.98 23.04
C PRO A 310 16.37 -1.95 21.99
N SER A 311 15.53 -2.78 21.38
CA SER A 311 15.94 -3.70 20.29
C SER A 311 16.42 -2.96 19.05
N VAL A 312 15.70 -1.94 18.60
CA VAL A 312 16.03 -1.13 17.42
C VAL A 312 17.30 -0.32 17.67
N VAL A 313 17.42 0.30 18.85
CA VAL A 313 18.63 1.04 19.25
C VAL A 313 19.84 0.12 19.29
N LYS A 314 19.71 -1.09 19.84
CA LYS A 314 20.80 -2.07 19.87
C LYS A 314 21.27 -2.44 18.45
N GLN A 315 20.34 -2.62 17.51
CA GLN A 315 20.67 -2.89 16.10
C GLN A 315 21.37 -1.70 15.44
N LYS A 316 20.85 -0.48 15.63
CA LYS A 316 21.46 0.75 15.09
C LYS A 316 22.85 0.97 15.66
N TYR A 317 23.01 0.81 16.98
CA TYR A 317 24.27 0.91 17.70
C TYR A 317 25.33 -0.05 17.14
N ALA A 318 24.95 -1.30 16.86
CA ALA A 318 25.84 -2.30 16.27
C ALA A 318 26.33 -1.89 14.87
N VAL A 319 25.45 -1.35 14.02
CA VAL A 319 25.83 -0.88 12.67
C VAL A 319 26.74 0.34 12.75
N LEU A 320 26.41 1.32 13.59
CA LEU A 320 27.23 2.52 13.78
C LEU A 320 28.64 2.19 14.24
N ASN A 321 28.80 1.29 15.23
CA ASN A 321 30.12 0.83 15.68
C ASN A 321 30.87 0.05 14.61
N LYS A 322 30.17 -0.84 13.88
CA LYS A 322 30.79 -1.63 12.82
C LYS A 322 31.37 -0.76 11.71
N TYR A 323 30.71 0.36 11.39
CA TYR A 323 31.10 1.29 10.34
C TYR A 323 31.48 2.67 10.92
N ASP A 324 32.13 2.69 12.09
CA ASP A 324 32.48 3.93 12.82
C ASP A 324 33.17 4.96 11.93
N SER A 325 34.14 4.55 11.10
CA SER A 325 34.86 5.47 10.22
C SER A 325 33.99 6.16 9.15
N VAL A 326 32.87 5.56 8.76
CA VAL A 326 31.91 6.14 7.82
C VAL A 326 31.00 7.15 8.54
N PHE A 327 30.56 6.81 9.74
CA PHE A 327 29.61 7.61 10.51
C PHE A 327 30.30 8.69 11.36
N PHE A 328 31.55 8.52 11.78
CA PHE A 328 32.31 9.42 12.65
C PHE A 328 33.81 9.45 12.25
N PRO A 329 34.18 10.19 11.19
CA PRO A 329 35.57 10.32 10.75
C PRO A 329 36.49 10.91 11.84
N GLU A 330 37.78 10.54 11.83
CA GLU A 330 38.75 10.81 12.92
C GLU A 330 38.88 12.28 13.35
N ALA A 331 38.61 13.24 12.46
CA ALA A 331 38.65 14.68 12.76
C ALA A 331 37.56 15.16 13.75
N GLU A 332 36.65 14.28 14.17
CA GLU A 332 35.51 14.61 15.05
C GLU A 332 35.49 13.84 16.37
N LYS A 333 36.54 13.05 16.66
CA LYS A 333 36.66 12.34 17.95
C LYS A 333 37.05 13.32 19.06
N SER A 334 36.07 13.93 19.74
CA SER A 334 36.33 14.55 21.04
C SER A 334 36.52 13.43 22.08
N SER A 335 37.64 13.46 22.79
CA SER A 335 37.94 12.57 23.91
C SER A 335 36.87 12.65 25.01
N THR A 336 35.96 11.68 25.04
CA THR A 336 35.16 11.39 26.23
C THR A 336 35.17 9.90 26.51
N THR A 337 36.31 9.42 27.02
CA THR A 337 36.31 8.41 28.07
C THR A 337 36.07 9.14 29.39
N SER A 338 34.82 9.20 29.83
CA SER A 338 34.51 9.44 31.24
C SER A 338 33.67 8.28 31.74
N SER A 339 34.32 7.47 32.57
CA SER A 339 33.79 6.36 33.35
C SER A 339 32.86 6.85 34.46
N GLY A 340 31.76 7.51 34.09
CA GLY A 340 30.60 7.72 34.97
C GLY A 340 29.52 6.73 34.53
N ALA A 341 28.95 5.99 35.47
CA ALA A 341 27.99 4.91 35.25
C ALA A 341 27.13 5.14 34.00
N ILE A 342 27.33 4.31 32.98
CA ILE A 342 26.46 4.24 31.80
C ILE A 342 25.04 4.09 32.35
N GLN A 343 24.21 5.13 32.25
CA GLN A 343 22.77 4.91 32.35
C GLN A 343 22.46 3.93 31.23
N LYS A 344 22.06 2.69 31.57
CA LYS A 344 21.99 1.53 30.66
C LYS A 344 21.23 1.79 29.34
N SER A 345 20.46 2.87 29.26
CA SER A 345 19.58 3.25 28.17
C SER A 345 20.11 4.38 27.26
N VAL A 346 21.27 5.00 27.54
CA VAL A 346 21.83 6.10 26.71
C VAL A 346 23.19 5.70 26.13
N PHE A 347 23.33 5.82 24.80
CA PHE A 347 24.51 5.43 24.04
C PHE A 347 25.10 6.64 23.28
N PRO A 348 26.01 7.40 23.89
CA PRO A 348 26.64 8.55 23.24
C PRO A 348 27.69 8.10 22.21
N PHE A 349 27.70 8.74 21.04
CA PHE A 349 28.74 8.56 20.01
C PHE A 349 29.60 9.82 19.83
N SER A 350 29.06 11.00 20.13
CA SER A 350 29.80 12.26 20.17
C SER A 350 29.20 13.23 21.19
N SER A 351 29.83 14.40 21.33
CA SER A 351 29.25 15.51 22.10
C SER A 351 27.89 15.96 21.54
N GLN A 352 27.65 15.78 20.24
CA GLN A 352 26.42 16.21 19.57
C GLN A 352 25.40 15.08 19.39
N TYR A 353 25.80 13.81 19.28
CA TYR A 353 24.89 12.72 18.91
C TYR A 353 24.89 11.56 19.90
N ALA A 354 23.69 11.07 20.24
CA ALA A 354 23.48 9.89 21.07
C ALA A 354 22.21 9.12 20.67
N LEU A 355 22.21 7.82 20.95
CA LEU A 355 21.01 6.99 20.89
C LEU A 355 20.41 6.83 22.29
N VAL A 356 19.09 6.75 22.38
CA VAL A 356 18.35 6.55 23.62
C VAL A 356 17.40 5.35 23.44
N ALA A 357 17.65 4.28 24.17
CA ALA A 357 16.81 3.09 24.23
C ALA A 357 15.66 3.31 25.20
N CYS A 358 14.49 3.67 24.69
CA CYS A 358 13.31 3.95 25.51
C CYS A 358 12.04 3.53 24.76
N ASP A 359 11.11 2.89 25.48
CA ASP A 359 9.75 2.72 24.99
C ASP A 359 9.01 4.06 25.12
N LEU A 360 8.48 4.58 24.02
CA LEU A 360 7.79 5.88 24.03
C LEU A 360 6.53 5.87 24.90
N ARG A 361 5.97 4.69 25.22
CA ARG A 361 4.83 4.54 26.15
C ARG A 361 5.21 4.87 27.59
N ASN A 362 6.49 4.75 27.95
CA ASN A 362 7.01 5.13 29.26
C ASN A 362 7.40 6.61 29.25
N ASN A 363 6.42 7.53 29.16
CA ASN A 363 6.71 8.96 28.98
C ASN A 363 7.57 9.55 30.10
N ASP A 364 7.37 9.13 31.36
CA ASP A 364 8.15 9.63 32.51
C ASP A 364 9.63 9.21 32.43
N GLU A 365 9.89 7.96 32.03
CA GLU A 365 11.25 7.45 31.80
C GLU A 365 11.93 8.22 30.67
N LEU A 366 11.22 8.45 29.57
CA LEU A 366 11.72 9.21 28.44
C LEU A 366 12.17 10.62 28.87
N ILE A 367 11.31 11.35 29.59
CA ILE A 367 11.65 12.71 30.04
C ILE A 367 12.85 12.69 31.00
N ALA A 368 12.92 11.74 31.93
CA ALA A 368 14.06 11.60 32.83
C ALA A 368 15.36 11.34 32.06
N LEU A 369 15.32 10.47 31.04
CA LEU A 369 16.47 10.21 30.17
C LEU A 369 16.86 11.44 29.35
N LEU A 370 15.91 12.19 28.80
CA LEU A 370 16.18 13.39 28.01
C LEU A 370 16.84 14.50 28.85
N LEU A 371 16.27 14.82 30.01
CA LEU A 371 16.75 15.92 30.87
C LEU A 371 17.99 15.54 31.67
N THR A 372 17.98 14.39 32.34
CA THR A 372 19.08 13.99 33.24
C THR A 372 20.14 13.17 32.53
N GLY A 373 19.74 12.19 31.70
CA GLY A 373 20.66 11.29 31.02
C GLY A 373 21.41 11.93 29.86
N CYS A 374 20.66 12.58 28.98
CA CYS A 374 21.17 13.23 27.78
C CYS A 374 21.49 14.71 27.98
N ARG A 375 21.14 15.26 29.15
CA ARG A 375 21.42 16.64 29.56
C ARG A 375 20.83 17.69 28.61
N LEU A 376 19.62 17.45 28.08
CA LEU A 376 18.91 18.48 27.35
C LEU A 376 18.57 19.64 28.29
N CYS A 377 18.73 20.86 27.78
CA CYS A 377 18.33 22.07 28.48
C CYS A 377 16.94 22.52 27.99
N SER A 378 15.99 22.70 28.91
CA SER A 378 14.62 23.15 28.61
C SER A 378 14.53 24.60 28.10
N MET A 379 15.61 25.38 28.26
CA MET A 379 15.71 26.76 27.79
C MET A 379 16.25 26.88 26.35
N ILE A 380 16.85 25.80 25.82
CA ILE A 380 17.37 25.78 24.44
C ILE A 380 16.24 25.37 23.49
N PRO A 381 16.04 26.07 22.35
CA PRO A 381 15.04 25.70 21.37
C PRO A 381 15.16 24.23 20.97
N THR A 382 14.10 23.45 21.20
CA THR A 382 14.12 22.00 21.01
C THR A 382 13.07 21.58 19.99
N LEU A 383 13.49 20.84 18.97
CA LEU A 383 12.62 20.26 17.97
C LEU A 383 12.42 18.77 18.23
N PHE A 384 11.17 18.36 18.35
CA PHE A 384 10.76 16.96 18.35
C PHE A 384 10.33 16.54 16.94
N ILE A 385 10.72 15.34 16.52
CA ILE A 385 10.32 14.76 15.23
C ILE A 385 9.64 13.43 15.51
N ALA A 386 8.48 13.20 14.90
CA ALA A 386 7.78 11.92 14.90
C ALA A 386 7.43 11.56 13.45
N GLU A 387 8.13 10.60 12.84
CA GLU A 387 7.96 10.27 11.42
C GLU A 387 7.30 8.89 11.24
N CYS A 388 5.97 8.85 11.14
CA CYS A 388 5.11 7.66 11.23
C CYS A 388 5.30 6.93 12.58
N VAL A 389 4.97 7.59 13.68
CA VAL A 389 5.22 7.06 15.03
C VAL A 389 3.98 7.15 15.89
N LEU A 390 3.33 8.31 15.92
CA LEU A 390 2.23 8.58 16.84
C LEU A 390 1.03 7.67 16.55
N ASN A 391 0.77 7.36 15.27
CA ASN A 391 -0.29 6.45 14.87
C ASN A 391 -0.11 5.01 15.35
N TYR A 392 1.08 4.58 15.77
CA TYR A 392 1.29 3.25 16.36
C TYR A 392 1.07 3.20 17.87
N LEU A 393 0.83 4.33 18.52
CA LEU A 393 0.58 4.44 19.96
C LEU A 393 -0.93 4.59 20.19
N ASN A 394 -1.41 4.12 21.35
CA ASN A 394 -2.78 4.43 21.73
C ASN A 394 -2.95 5.94 21.95
N VAL A 395 -4.18 6.43 21.79
CA VAL A 395 -4.52 7.86 21.95
C VAL A 395 -4.01 8.43 23.27
N ASN A 396 -4.23 7.73 24.39
CA ASN A 396 -3.79 8.20 25.71
C ASN A 396 -2.27 8.31 25.82
N GLU A 397 -1.53 7.34 25.29
CA GLU A 397 -0.06 7.27 25.37
C GLU A 397 0.59 8.35 24.50
N SER A 398 0.07 8.54 23.28
CA SER A 398 0.55 9.59 22.37
C SER A 398 0.17 10.99 22.84
N ASN A 399 -1.04 11.19 23.40
CA ASN A 399 -1.45 12.49 23.91
C ASN A 399 -0.64 12.92 25.13
N ARG A 400 -0.41 12.00 26.08
CA ARG A 400 0.42 12.28 27.24
C ARG A 400 1.84 12.70 26.84
N LEU A 401 2.42 12.04 25.83
CA LEU A 401 3.72 12.43 25.28
C LEU A 401 3.70 13.86 24.72
N LEU A 402 2.69 14.19 23.91
CA LEU A 402 2.54 15.50 23.27
C LEU A 402 2.25 16.63 24.26
N GLU A 403 1.52 16.35 25.35
CA GLU A 403 1.18 17.30 26.41
C GLU A 403 2.41 17.67 27.26
N MET A 404 3.29 16.70 27.53
CA MET A 404 4.47 16.92 28.38
C MET A 404 5.50 17.87 27.75
N PHE A 405 5.64 17.89 26.43
CA PHE A 405 6.67 18.70 25.76
C PHE A 405 6.53 20.22 25.97
N PRO A 406 5.39 20.87 25.68
CA PRO A 406 5.23 22.31 25.90
C PRO A 406 5.27 22.70 27.39
N VAL A 407 4.94 21.77 28.30
CA VAL A 407 5.06 21.98 29.76
C VAL A 407 6.53 22.02 30.20
N ILE A 408 7.38 21.17 29.64
CA ILE A 408 8.77 21.00 30.07
C ILE A 408 9.72 21.95 29.34
N PHE A 409 9.51 22.18 28.05
CA PHE A 409 10.42 22.93 27.18
C PHE A 409 9.84 24.29 26.81
N SER A 410 10.46 25.36 27.32
CA SER A 410 10.00 26.76 27.13
C SER A 410 9.87 27.18 25.66
N LYS A 411 10.74 26.67 24.79
CA LYS A 411 10.73 26.92 23.35
C LYS A 411 10.84 25.59 22.63
N CYS A 412 9.71 25.02 22.25
CA CYS A 412 9.72 23.77 21.52
C CYS A 412 8.76 23.76 20.34
N SER A 413 9.08 22.89 19.40
CA SER A 413 8.23 22.57 18.27
C SER A 413 8.22 21.06 18.07
N ILE A 414 7.14 20.53 17.51
CA ILE A 414 7.06 19.16 17.03
C ILE A 414 6.73 19.16 15.54
N ILE A 415 7.40 18.29 14.78
CA ILE A 415 7.04 17.95 13.41
C ILE A 415 6.62 16.48 13.39
N SER A 416 5.36 16.24 13.06
CA SER A 416 4.80 14.88 12.93
C SER A 416 4.45 14.60 11.47
N TYR A 417 4.99 13.54 10.88
CA TYR A 417 4.56 13.01 9.57
C TYR A 417 3.67 11.79 9.82
N GLU A 418 2.38 11.87 9.51
CA GLU A 418 1.42 10.81 9.88
C GLU A 418 0.40 10.54 8.76
N GLN A 419 -0.18 9.35 8.81
CA GLN A 419 -1.33 8.94 8.01
C GLN A 419 -2.62 9.61 8.50
N VAL A 420 -3.52 9.95 7.58
CA VAL A 420 -4.88 10.48 7.83
C VAL A 420 -5.88 9.85 6.84
N LEU A 421 -7.15 10.21 6.98
CA LEU A 421 -8.30 9.81 6.16
C LEU A 421 -8.56 8.29 6.18
N PRO A 422 -8.77 7.65 7.34
CA PRO A 422 -8.89 6.19 7.43
C PRO A 422 -10.19 5.62 6.85
N ARG A 423 -11.18 6.48 6.53
CA ARG A 423 -12.57 6.06 6.26
C ARG A 423 -12.88 5.85 4.79
N ASP A 424 -12.18 6.52 3.88
CA ASP A 424 -12.39 6.29 2.44
C ASP A 424 -11.83 4.93 2.02
N THR A 425 -12.09 4.52 0.77
CA THR A 425 -11.68 3.20 0.28
C THR A 425 -10.15 3.01 0.29
N PHE A 426 -9.36 4.05 0.03
CA PHE A 426 -7.90 3.97 0.08
C PHE A 426 -7.41 3.88 1.53
N GLY A 427 -7.97 4.72 2.42
CA GLY A 427 -7.66 4.75 3.84
C GLY A 427 -7.98 3.46 4.56
N ARG A 428 -9.13 2.84 4.26
CA ARG A 428 -9.50 1.52 4.80
C ARG A 428 -8.52 0.44 4.37
N PHE A 429 -8.19 0.39 3.07
CA PHE A 429 -7.22 -0.57 2.55
C PHE A 429 -5.82 -0.39 3.17
N MET A 430 -5.41 0.86 3.42
CA MET A 430 -4.19 1.18 4.17
C MET A 430 -4.25 0.64 5.61
N CYS A 431 -5.33 0.88 6.34
CA CYS A 431 -5.49 0.43 7.72
C CYS A 431 -5.53 -1.10 7.83
N GLU A 432 -6.23 -1.77 6.90
CA GLU A 432 -6.26 -3.23 6.78
C GLU A 432 -4.88 -3.81 6.51
N HIS A 433 -4.10 -3.19 5.60
CA HIS A 433 -2.72 -3.60 5.35
C HIS A 433 -1.90 -3.57 6.63
N PHE A 434 -1.91 -2.44 7.36
CA PHE A 434 -1.17 -2.28 8.61
C PHE A 434 -1.61 -3.28 9.68
N THR A 435 -2.90 -3.56 9.77
CA THR A 435 -3.45 -4.62 10.64
C THR A 435 -2.94 -6.00 10.23
N SER A 436 -2.94 -6.32 8.93
CA SER A 436 -2.52 -7.63 8.41
C SER A 436 -1.04 -7.93 8.62
N VAL A 437 -0.19 -6.90 8.60
CA VAL A 437 1.25 -7.03 8.90
C VAL A 437 1.56 -6.95 10.40
N GLY A 438 0.52 -6.85 11.23
CA GLY A 438 0.58 -6.85 12.69
C GLY A 438 0.88 -5.48 13.32
N SER A 439 0.90 -4.39 12.56
CA SER A 439 1.24 -3.05 13.03
C SER A 439 0.07 -2.08 12.85
N PRO A 440 -1.08 -2.29 13.51
CA PRO A 440 -2.28 -1.48 13.31
C PRO A 440 -2.03 0.00 13.67
N LEU A 441 -2.74 0.89 12.98
CA LEU A 441 -2.75 2.32 13.26
C LEU A 441 -3.80 2.58 14.36
N LEU A 442 -3.37 2.82 15.59
CA LEU A 442 -4.21 2.83 16.79
C LEU A 442 -4.90 4.17 17.05
N SER A 443 -4.32 5.30 16.64
CA SER A 443 -4.90 6.63 16.90
C SER A 443 -5.61 7.27 15.71
N ILE A 444 -5.49 6.68 14.51
CA ILE A 444 -5.94 7.31 13.27
C ILE A 444 -7.46 7.55 13.23
N ASP A 445 -8.27 6.69 13.87
CA ASP A 445 -9.72 6.86 13.91
C ASP A 445 -10.18 8.03 14.79
N GLN A 446 -9.40 8.37 15.82
CA GLN A 446 -9.66 9.50 16.73
C GLN A 446 -9.26 10.83 16.11
N TYR A 447 -8.22 10.82 15.27
CA TYR A 447 -7.69 11.99 14.58
C TYR A 447 -7.68 11.75 13.05
N PRO A 448 -8.85 11.62 12.42
CA PRO A 448 -8.96 11.16 11.05
C PRO A 448 -8.52 12.18 9.99
N ASP A 449 -8.37 13.46 10.34
CA ASP A 449 -8.12 14.53 9.37
C ASP A 449 -7.32 15.70 9.96
N ALA A 450 -6.96 16.67 9.10
CA ALA A 450 -6.18 17.84 9.49
C ALA A 450 -6.84 18.68 10.60
N SER A 451 -8.18 18.78 10.62
CA SER A 451 -8.89 19.53 11.66
C SER A 451 -8.71 18.85 13.01
N SER A 452 -8.97 17.56 13.06
CA SER A 452 -8.87 16.78 14.29
C SER A 452 -7.45 16.76 14.87
N GLU A 453 -6.40 16.80 14.03
CA GLU A 453 -5.01 16.95 14.47
C GLU A 453 -4.71 18.38 14.99
N ILE A 454 -5.30 19.42 14.40
CA ILE A 454 -5.19 20.79 14.92
C ILE A 454 -5.84 20.87 16.31
N ASP A 455 -7.07 20.39 16.43
CA ASP A 455 -7.83 20.38 17.68
C ASP A 455 -7.11 19.56 18.76
N ARG A 456 -6.52 18.42 18.37
CA ARG A 456 -5.68 17.60 19.23
C ARG A 456 -4.55 18.40 19.86
N LEU A 457 -3.67 19.00 19.06
CA LEU A 457 -2.50 19.70 19.62
C LEU A 457 -2.91 20.96 20.40
N ASN A 458 -3.91 21.71 19.93
CA ASN A 458 -4.45 22.85 20.68
C ASN A 458 -4.94 22.42 22.08
N SER A 459 -5.67 21.30 22.17
CA SER A 459 -6.17 20.78 23.45
C SER A 459 -5.05 20.31 24.40
N LEU A 460 -3.86 19.98 23.87
CA LEU A 460 -2.70 19.51 24.63
C LEU A 460 -1.70 20.64 24.96
N GLY A 461 -2.12 21.91 24.81
CA GLY A 461 -1.33 23.06 25.24
C GLY A 461 -0.35 23.62 24.19
N TRP A 462 -0.47 23.24 22.92
CA TRP A 462 0.32 23.85 21.85
C TRP A 462 -0.34 25.14 21.36
N GLU A 463 0.37 26.27 21.44
CA GLU A 463 -0.18 27.60 21.13
C GLU A 463 -0.36 27.85 19.62
N ASN A 464 0.50 27.27 18.79
CA ASN A 464 0.50 27.49 17.35
C ASN A 464 0.55 26.14 16.64
N VAL A 465 -0.49 25.80 15.89
CA VAL A 465 -0.59 24.52 15.19
C VAL A 465 -0.93 24.74 13.71
N THR A 466 -0.20 24.06 12.82
CA THR A 466 -0.51 24.02 11.39
C THR A 466 -0.36 22.60 10.84
N VAL A 467 -1.16 22.28 9.81
CA VAL A 467 -1.10 21.00 9.12
C VAL A 467 -0.90 21.24 7.63
N TYR A 468 -0.08 20.42 6.98
CA TYR A 468 0.20 20.50 5.54
C TYR A 468 0.04 19.13 4.89
N SER A 469 -0.78 19.04 3.84
CA SER A 469 -0.85 17.85 2.99
C SER A 469 0.44 17.68 2.19
N LEU A 470 0.81 16.45 1.86
CA LEU A 470 1.97 16.22 1.00
C LEU A 470 1.77 16.77 -0.42
N SER A 471 0.52 16.88 -0.87
CA SER A 471 0.16 17.54 -2.12
C SER A 471 0.60 19.01 -2.08
N SER A 472 0.21 19.74 -1.04
CA SER A 472 0.63 21.14 -0.84
C SER A 472 2.15 21.28 -0.82
N ILE A 473 2.83 20.43 -0.02
CA ILE A 473 4.29 20.44 0.07
C ILE A 473 4.95 20.15 -1.29
N TYR A 474 4.47 19.15 -2.05
CA TYR A 474 5.07 18.80 -3.34
C TYR A 474 5.01 19.96 -4.34
N TYR A 475 3.88 20.65 -4.43
CA TYR A 475 3.69 21.75 -5.38
C TYR A 475 4.28 23.09 -4.92
N SER A 476 4.39 23.33 -3.61
CA SER A 476 4.89 24.60 -3.07
C SER A 476 6.38 24.58 -2.72
N SER A 477 6.91 23.44 -2.26
CA SER A 477 8.30 23.37 -1.79
C SER A 477 9.32 22.96 -2.86
N LEU A 478 8.87 22.30 -3.94
CA LEU A 478 9.71 21.87 -5.04
C LEU A 478 9.65 22.86 -6.20
N SER A 479 10.80 23.18 -6.77
CA SER A 479 10.84 23.94 -8.02
C SER A 479 10.35 23.08 -9.19
N GLU A 480 9.88 23.74 -10.25
CA GLU A 480 9.55 23.07 -11.52
C GLU A 480 10.72 22.24 -12.06
N GLN A 481 11.95 22.74 -11.95
CA GLN A 481 13.16 22.01 -12.34
C GLN A 481 13.34 20.71 -11.56
N GLU A 482 13.07 20.73 -10.25
CA GLU A 482 13.19 19.54 -9.41
C GLU A 482 12.09 18.52 -9.70
N ARG A 483 10.85 18.97 -9.91
CA ARG A 483 9.74 18.11 -10.33
C ARG A 483 10.00 17.47 -11.70
N LYS A 484 10.54 18.24 -12.65
CA LYS A 484 10.97 17.71 -13.96
C LYS A 484 12.09 16.67 -13.82
N ARG A 485 13.11 16.95 -13.00
CA ARG A 485 14.19 15.99 -12.71
C ARG A 485 13.63 14.68 -12.16
N ILE A 486 12.70 14.74 -11.21
CA ILE A 486 12.04 13.55 -10.63
C ILE A 486 11.24 12.79 -11.69
N ALA A 487 10.52 13.50 -12.56
CA ALA A 487 9.75 12.90 -13.65
C ALA A 487 10.63 12.15 -14.65
N GLU A 488 11.89 12.53 -14.80
CA GLU A 488 12.87 11.89 -15.69
C GLU A 488 13.61 10.69 -15.06
N LEU A 489 13.49 10.47 -13.74
CA LEU A 489 14.23 9.37 -13.07
C LEU A 489 13.69 7.98 -13.40
N GLU A 490 12.36 7.85 -13.54
CA GLU A 490 11.67 6.57 -13.73
C GLU A 490 10.37 6.77 -14.52
N GLU A 491 9.96 5.72 -15.25
CA GLU A 491 8.64 5.71 -15.88
C GLU A 491 7.54 5.78 -14.82
N PHE A 492 6.57 6.65 -15.05
CA PHE A 492 5.51 6.91 -14.10
C PHE A 492 4.21 7.30 -14.81
N ASP A 493 3.12 6.63 -14.47
CA ASP A 493 1.80 6.99 -14.96
C ASP A 493 0.65 6.67 -13.98
N GLU A 494 1.01 6.42 -12.72
CA GLU A 494 0.09 6.15 -11.60
C GLU A 494 -0.31 7.44 -10.89
N TYR A 495 -0.67 8.48 -11.66
CA TYR A 495 -0.96 9.83 -11.16
C TYR A 495 -2.06 9.84 -10.11
N GLU A 496 -3.10 9.05 -10.32
CA GLU A 496 -4.24 8.98 -9.41
C GLU A 496 -3.82 8.42 -8.05
N MET A 497 -3.03 7.34 -8.05
CA MET A 497 -2.53 6.74 -6.82
C MET A 497 -1.53 7.65 -6.10
N TRP A 498 -0.78 8.47 -6.85
CA TRP A 498 0.08 9.50 -6.28
C TRP A 498 -0.70 10.56 -5.52
N HIS A 499 -1.78 11.09 -6.11
CA HIS A 499 -2.61 12.10 -5.46
C HIS A 499 -3.34 11.53 -4.24
N LEU A 500 -3.91 10.32 -4.34
CA LEU A 500 -4.49 9.63 -3.18
C LEU A 500 -3.46 9.45 -2.06
N LYS A 501 -2.26 8.94 -2.38
CA LYS A 501 -1.17 8.81 -1.42
C LYS A 501 -0.82 10.15 -0.77
N CYS A 502 -0.78 11.24 -1.54
CA CYS A 502 -0.40 12.55 -1.03
C CYS A 502 -1.48 13.18 -0.13
N SER A 503 -2.76 12.86 -0.36
CA SER A 503 -3.86 13.30 0.51
C SER A 503 -3.97 12.51 1.81
N HIS A 504 -3.51 11.25 1.83
CA HIS A 504 -3.57 10.37 3.01
C HIS A 504 -2.39 10.52 3.99
N TYR A 505 -1.53 11.51 3.77
CA TYR A 505 -0.40 11.80 4.63
C TYR A 505 -0.27 13.30 4.84
N VAL A 506 0.04 13.70 6.07
CA VAL A 506 0.17 15.10 6.47
C VAL A 506 1.45 15.31 7.27
N ILE A 507 1.93 16.56 7.26
CA ILE A 507 2.86 17.10 8.23
C ILE A 507 2.07 17.95 9.22
N VAL A 508 1.98 17.52 10.48
CA VAL A 508 1.44 18.30 11.59
C VAL A 508 2.58 19.00 12.31
N VAL A 509 2.45 20.29 12.54
CA VAL A 509 3.46 21.10 13.24
C VAL A 509 2.81 21.82 14.41
N GLY A 510 3.23 21.47 15.62
CA GLY A 510 2.92 22.20 16.85
C GLY A 510 4.11 23.04 17.28
N SER A 511 3.89 24.24 17.80
CA SER A 511 4.96 25.08 18.31
C SER A 511 4.50 26.02 19.43
N THR A 512 5.34 26.18 20.45
CA THR A 512 5.21 27.24 21.47
C THR A 512 5.72 28.59 20.96
N VAL A 513 6.23 28.66 19.73
CA VAL A 513 6.71 29.88 19.08
C VAL A 513 6.16 30.04 17.67
N SER A 514 5.69 31.23 17.32
CA SER A 514 4.97 31.49 16.06
C SER A 514 5.88 31.71 14.83
N PHE A 515 7.10 32.25 15.02
CA PHE A 515 7.97 32.64 13.90
C PHE A 515 8.41 31.48 13.00
N PHE A 516 8.60 30.29 13.59
CA PHE A 516 8.89 29.05 12.86
C PHE A 516 7.77 28.69 11.86
N LEU A 517 6.52 28.78 12.28
CA LEU A 517 5.35 28.47 11.45
C LEU A 517 5.17 29.48 10.31
N HIS A 518 5.40 30.76 10.57
CA HIS A 518 5.38 31.78 9.53
C HIS A 518 6.40 31.47 8.41
N LYS A 519 7.61 31.03 8.78
CA LYS A 519 8.62 30.65 7.79
C LYS A 519 8.26 29.34 7.08
N LEU A 520 7.71 28.35 7.78
CA LEU A 520 7.21 27.12 7.16
C LEU A 520 6.12 27.40 6.12
N LYS A 521 5.15 28.28 6.43
CA LYS A 521 4.11 28.70 5.48
C LYS A 521 4.71 29.25 4.18
N SER A 522 5.78 30.05 4.26
CA SER A 522 6.47 30.57 3.06
C SER A 522 7.14 29.49 2.19
N VAL A 523 7.33 28.27 2.73
CA VAL A 523 8.04 27.17 2.08
C VAL A 523 7.10 26.04 1.66
N PHE A 524 6.13 25.69 2.50
CA PHE A 524 5.16 24.62 2.25
C PHE A 524 3.86 25.13 1.64
N GLY A 525 3.72 26.44 1.45
CA GLY A 525 2.52 27.05 0.91
C GLY A 525 1.45 27.23 1.99
N GLU A 526 0.21 27.36 1.53
CA GLU A 526 -0.92 27.48 2.46
C GLU A 526 -1.10 26.17 3.24
N PRO A 527 -1.31 26.25 4.57
CA PRO A 527 -1.70 25.10 5.38
C PRO A 527 -2.94 24.44 4.79
N SER A 528 -3.05 23.13 4.97
CA SER A 528 -4.28 22.41 4.67
C SER A 528 -5.38 22.94 5.58
N CYS A 529 -6.29 23.70 5.01
CA CYS A 529 -7.56 24.00 5.63
C CYS A 529 -8.43 22.73 5.67
N MET A 530 -9.46 22.77 6.52
CA MET A 530 -10.57 21.82 6.52
C MET A 530 -10.83 21.30 5.10
N PRO A 531 -11.10 19.99 4.85
CA PRO A 531 -12.16 19.75 3.88
C PRO A 531 -13.32 20.54 4.47
N ALA A 532 -13.70 21.66 3.85
CA ALA A 532 -14.83 22.43 4.33
C ALA A 532 -15.89 21.39 4.69
N GLU A 533 -16.54 21.49 5.87
CA GLU A 533 -17.88 20.93 5.96
C GLU A 533 -18.53 21.39 4.68
N VAL A 534 -18.72 20.44 3.76
CA VAL A 534 -19.09 20.72 2.38
C VAL A 534 -20.19 21.72 2.55
N GLY A 535 -19.97 22.94 2.05
CA GLY A 535 -20.90 24.02 2.30
C GLY A 535 -22.30 23.48 2.02
N GLN A 536 -23.31 24.04 2.68
CA GLN A 536 -24.72 23.70 2.48
C GLN A 536 -25.22 23.87 1.02
N GLY A 537 -24.39 23.68 0.00
CA GLY A 537 -24.77 23.34 -1.35
C GLY A 537 -25.71 22.14 -1.33
N PHE A 538 -26.69 22.22 -2.23
CA PHE A 538 -27.69 21.19 -2.46
C PHE A 538 -27.02 19.83 -2.63
N ARG A 539 -27.27 18.93 -1.67
CA ARG A 539 -26.94 17.51 -1.80
C ARG A 539 -28.23 16.80 -2.20
N MET A 540 -28.20 16.12 -3.33
CA MET A 540 -29.25 15.17 -3.68
C MET A 540 -28.77 13.78 -3.30
N GLN A 541 -29.58 13.03 -2.55
CA GLN A 541 -29.29 11.63 -2.23
C GLN A 541 -29.64 10.76 -3.43
N VAL A 542 -28.69 9.93 -3.86
CA VAL A 542 -28.90 8.91 -4.88
C VAL A 542 -28.57 7.53 -4.33
N LYS A 543 -29.39 6.54 -4.68
CA LYS A 543 -29.19 5.15 -4.26
C LYS A 543 -28.27 4.44 -5.24
N ALA A 544 -27.24 3.79 -4.69
CA ALA A 544 -26.34 2.93 -5.44
C ALA A 544 -26.54 1.47 -5.03
N HIS A 545 -26.60 0.59 -6.03
CA HIS A 545 -26.78 -0.84 -5.88
C HIS A 545 -25.60 -1.59 -6.48
N VAL A 546 -25.28 -2.76 -5.91
CA VAL A 546 -24.36 -3.70 -6.57
C VAL A 546 -25.13 -4.41 -7.67
N ALA A 547 -24.78 -4.13 -8.93
CA ALA A 547 -25.36 -4.78 -10.09
C ALA A 547 -24.83 -6.20 -10.25
N TYR A 548 -23.50 -6.36 -10.14
CA TYR A 548 -22.80 -7.62 -10.33
C TYR A 548 -21.66 -7.78 -9.32
N VAL A 549 -21.43 -9.01 -8.85
CA VAL A 549 -20.30 -9.36 -7.98
C VAL A 549 -19.33 -10.27 -8.74
N ALA A 550 -18.09 -9.80 -8.89
CA ALA A 550 -17.03 -10.51 -9.57
C ALA A 550 -16.70 -11.86 -8.88
N LYS A 551 -16.69 -12.95 -9.64
CA LYS A 551 -16.23 -14.26 -9.14
C LYS A 551 -14.70 -14.29 -8.92
N GLN A 552 -14.19 -15.36 -8.32
CA GLN A 552 -12.74 -15.55 -8.17
C GLN A 552 -12.12 -15.75 -9.57
N ALA A 553 -11.13 -14.93 -9.93
CA ALA A 553 -10.52 -14.85 -11.26
C ALA A 553 -11.42 -14.26 -12.37
N ASP A 554 -12.46 -13.53 -11.99
CA ASP A 554 -13.32 -12.79 -12.92
C ASP A 554 -12.58 -11.58 -13.52
N GLU A 555 -12.60 -11.49 -14.84
CA GLU A 555 -11.82 -10.54 -15.60
C GLU A 555 -12.42 -9.14 -15.59
N ILE A 556 -13.57 -8.89 -14.95
CA ILE A 556 -14.08 -7.52 -14.72
C ILE A 556 -13.21 -6.70 -13.77
N LYS A 557 -12.36 -7.36 -12.96
CA LYS A 557 -11.43 -6.73 -12.02
C LYS A 557 -10.26 -6.10 -12.78
N ARG A 558 -10.48 -4.92 -13.34
CA ARG A 558 -9.49 -4.22 -14.15
C ARG A 558 -9.55 -2.70 -14.02
N VAL A 559 -8.43 -2.05 -14.29
CA VAL A 559 -8.25 -0.59 -14.29
C VAL A 559 -7.82 -0.11 -15.66
N GLY A 560 -8.20 1.13 -16.01
CA GLY A 560 -7.84 1.74 -17.30
C GLY A 560 -8.42 1.00 -18.50
N LEU A 561 -9.55 0.29 -18.30
CA LEU A 561 -10.37 -0.29 -19.36
C LEU A 561 -11.19 0.79 -20.07
N ARG A 562 -11.90 0.39 -21.11
CA ARG A 562 -13.04 1.14 -21.63
C ARG A 562 -14.28 0.26 -21.75
N CYS A 563 -15.44 0.86 -21.53
CA CYS A 563 -16.73 0.23 -21.72
C CYS A 563 -17.66 1.10 -22.55
N ILE A 564 -18.52 0.44 -23.34
CA ILE A 564 -19.52 1.10 -24.18
C ILE A 564 -20.86 0.35 -24.06
N PRO A 565 -21.99 1.07 -24.21
CA PRO A 565 -23.30 0.43 -24.33
C PRO A 565 -23.44 -0.26 -25.70
N MET A 566 -24.20 -1.35 -25.73
CA MET A 566 -24.58 -2.08 -26.93
C MET A 566 -26.04 -2.53 -26.78
N GLY A 567 -26.97 -1.68 -27.22
CA GLY A 567 -28.36 -1.75 -26.79
C GLY A 567 -28.43 -1.65 -25.27
N GLU A 568 -28.98 -2.69 -24.62
CA GLU A 568 -29.04 -2.76 -23.16
C GLU A 568 -27.85 -3.49 -22.51
N ASN A 569 -26.87 -3.94 -23.30
CA ASN A 569 -25.70 -4.67 -22.82
C ASN A 569 -24.47 -3.77 -22.75
N VAL A 570 -23.40 -4.25 -22.13
CA VAL A 570 -22.14 -3.50 -22.01
C VAL A 570 -20.96 -4.35 -22.48
N ILE A 571 -20.08 -3.75 -23.27
CA ILE A 571 -18.82 -4.38 -23.70
C ILE A 571 -17.67 -3.73 -22.96
N LEU A 572 -16.70 -4.52 -22.51
CA LEU A 572 -15.53 -4.07 -21.76
C LEU A 572 -14.26 -4.51 -22.50
N ILE A 573 -13.37 -3.56 -22.78
CA ILE A 573 -12.18 -3.79 -23.61
C ILE A 573 -10.91 -3.32 -22.89
N GLY A 574 -9.87 -4.15 -22.99
CA GLY A 574 -8.54 -3.90 -22.46
C GLY A 574 -8.50 -3.69 -20.95
N GLY A 575 -7.54 -2.90 -20.49
CA GLY A 575 -7.26 -2.64 -19.08
C GLY A 575 -6.17 -3.54 -18.50
N TRP A 576 -5.77 -3.24 -17.28
CA TRP A 576 -4.86 -4.05 -16.48
C TRP A 576 -5.61 -4.64 -15.30
N GLY A 577 -5.46 -5.93 -15.05
CA GLY A 577 -6.26 -6.63 -14.04
C GLY A 577 -5.75 -8.02 -13.73
N ALA A 578 -6.47 -8.74 -12.88
CA ALA A 578 -6.15 -10.12 -12.54
C ALA A 578 -6.55 -11.08 -13.66
N SER A 579 -5.58 -11.82 -14.18
CA SER A 579 -5.86 -12.93 -15.11
C SER A 579 -6.46 -14.13 -14.39
N ALA A 580 -7.01 -15.08 -15.16
CA ALA A 580 -7.47 -16.39 -14.66
C ALA A 580 -6.44 -17.11 -13.75
N SER A 581 -5.14 -16.86 -13.97
CA SER A 581 -4.03 -17.43 -13.18
C SER A 581 -3.73 -16.69 -11.86
N GLY A 582 -4.45 -15.62 -11.55
CA GLY A 582 -4.22 -14.75 -10.38
C GLY A 582 -3.07 -13.75 -10.55
N LYS A 583 -2.32 -13.79 -11.66
CA LYS A 583 -1.29 -12.78 -11.97
C LYS A 583 -1.92 -11.54 -12.59
N HIS A 584 -1.48 -10.36 -12.16
CA HIS A 584 -1.90 -9.10 -12.77
C HIS A 584 -1.16 -8.85 -14.09
N LYS A 585 -1.92 -8.56 -15.15
CA LYS A 585 -1.38 -8.24 -16.48
C LYS A 585 -2.37 -7.37 -17.26
N ARG A 586 -1.93 -6.83 -18.40
CA ARG A 586 -2.86 -6.30 -19.40
C ARG A 586 -3.71 -7.45 -19.94
N LEU A 587 -5.02 -7.23 -20.03
CA LEU A 587 -5.96 -8.26 -20.39
C LEU A 587 -6.26 -8.20 -21.88
N ALA A 588 -6.03 -9.32 -22.57
CA ALA A 588 -6.45 -9.51 -23.95
C ALA A 588 -7.97 -9.72 -24.06
N SER A 589 -8.63 -10.11 -22.97
CA SER A 589 -10.03 -10.49 -23.03
C SER A 589 -10.95 -9.29 -23.20
N VAL A 590 -11.97 -9.50 -24.03
CA VAL A 590 -13.12 -8.61 -24.16
C VAL A 590 -14.30 -9.27 -23.46
N CYS A 591 -14.94 -8.55 -22.55
CA CYS A 591 -16.10 -9.05 -21.84
C CYS A 591 -17.37 -8.44 -22.42
N TYR A 592 -18.40 -9.27 -22.53
CA TYR A 592 -19.76 -8.87 -22.82
C TYR A 592 -20.62 -9.14 -21.57
N TRP A 593 -21.20 -8.08 -21.04
CA TRP A 593 -22.08 -8.15 -19.87
C TRP A 593 -23.53 -7.95 -20.30
N ASN A 594 -24.33 -9.00 -20.09
CA ASN A 594 -25.77 -8.94 -20.20
C ASN A 594 -26.33 -8.35 -18.90
N VAL A 595 -26.78 -7.09 -18.98
CA VAL A 595 -27.25 -6.33 -17.82
C VAL A 595 -28.56 -6.90 -17.25
N ARG A 596 -29.43 -7.47 -18.08
CA ARG A 596 -30.71 -8.05 -17.63
C ARG A 596 -30.54 -9.36 -16.89
N GLU A 597 -29.67 -10.23 -17.41
CA GLU A 597 -29.42 -11.56 -16.85
C GLU A 597 -28.33 -11.56 -15.77
N ASP A 598 -27.63 -10.44 -15.62
CA ASP A 598 -26.46 -10.28 -14.78
C ASP A 598 -25.34 -11.30 -15.07
N VAL A 599 -25.12 -11.55 -16.37
CA VAL A 599 -24.15 -12.54 -16.86
C VAL A 599 -23.02 -11.84 -17.60
N VAL A 600 -21.79 -12.00 -17.10
CA VAL A 600 -20.57 -11.61 -17.79
C VAL A 600 -19.99 -12.82 -18.53
N SER A 601 -19.66 -12.63 -19.81
CA SER A 601 -19.05 -13.64 -20.68
C SER A 601 -17.84 -13.08 -21.42
N ILE A 602 -16.86 -13.93 -21.73
CA ILE A 602 -15.73 -13.56 -22.59
C ILE A 602 -16.15 -13.76 -24.04
N VAL A 603 -15.91 -12.75 -24.86
CA VAL A 603 -16.26 -12.74 -26.28
C VAL A 603 -15.16 -13.41 -27.09
N GLU A 604 -15.53 -14.32 -27.99
CA GLU A 604 -14.59 -14.86 -28.98
C GLU A 604 -14.21 -13.78 -29.99
N LYS A 605 -12.91 -13.63 -30.26
CA LYS A 605 -12.39 -12.54 -31.09
C LYS A 605 -11.79 -13.07 -32.39
N LYS A 606 -12.12 -12.41 -33.49
CA LYS A 606 -11.51 -12.63 -34.81
C LYS A 606 -10.79 -11.36 -35.26
N VAL A 607 -9.46 -11.42 -35.34
CA VAL A 607 -8.62 -10.28 -35.74
C VAL A 607 -8.26 -10.41 -37.22
N THR A 608 -8.54 -9.38 -38.02
CA THR A 608 -8.27 -9.33 -39.47
C THR A 608 -7.39 -8.14 -39.84
N ASN A 609 -6.71 -8.22 -40.99
CA ASN A 609 -5.83 -7.17 -41.50
C ASN A 609 -4.64 -6.81 -40.59
N PHE A 610 -4.23 -7.75 -39.74
CA PHE A 610 -3.12 -7.59 -38.81
C PHE A 610 -2.12 -8.73 -38.97
N ASP A 611 -0.82 -8.40 -38.99
CA ASP A 611 0.23 -9.40 -38.98
C ASP A 611 0.41 -9.96 -37.57
N GLN A 612 -0.06 -11.19 -37.35
CA GLN A 612 0.05 -11.88 -36.06
C GLN A 612 1.50 -12.19 -35.66
N SER A 613 2.48 -12.05 -36.58
CA SER A 613 3.90 -12.28 -36.29
C SER A 613 4.47 -11.32 -35.23
N ASP A 614 3.87 -10.13 -35.07
CA ASP A 614 4.28 -9.12 -34.08
C ASP A 614 3.77 -9.45 -32.65
N GLY A 615 2.98 -10.52 -32.51
CA GLY A 615 2.62 -11.17 -31.23
C GLY A 615 1.74 -10.37 -30.27
N ARG A 616 1.30 -9.15 -30.64
CA ARG A 616 0.54 -8.24 -29.77
C ARG A 616 -0.95 -8.30 -30.07
N ASP A 617 -1.75 -8.73 -29.09
CA ASP A 617 -3.21 -8.71 -29.19
C ASP A 617 -3.71 -7.26 -29.09
N PRO A 618 -4.58 -6.80 -30.00
CA PRO A 618 -5.08 -5.43 -29.98
C PRO A 618 -5.91 -5.09 -28.75
N ALA A 619 -6.38 -6.06 -27.97
CA ALA A 619 -7.04 -5.78 -26.69
C ALA A 619 -6.05 -5.59 -25.53
N GLU A 620 -4.79 -6.00 -25.63
CA GLU A 620 -3.78 -5.92 -24.55
C GLU A 620 -3.21 -4.50 -24.34
N ARG A 621 -4.10 -3.55 -24.06
CA ARG A 621 -3.80 -2.13 -23.88
C ARG A 621 -4.59 -1.54 -22.73
N MET A 622 -4.15 -0.41 -22.20
CA MET A 622 -4.90 0.37 -21.21
C MET A 622 -4.89 1.87 -21.55
N PHE A 623 -5.88 2.59 -21.02
CA PHE A 623 -6.11 4.02 -21.28
C PHE A 623 -6.23 4.38 -22.77
N HIS A 624 -6.84 3.49 -23.55
CA HIS A 624 -7.24 3.73 -24.92
C HIS A 624 -8.61 4.43 -24.97
N SER A 625 -9.06 4.80 -26.16
CA SER A 625 -10.47 5.16 -26.40
C SER A 625 -11.22 4.02 -27.07
N VAL A 626 -12.49 3.89 -26.73
CA VAL A 626 -13.47 3.06 -27.44
C VAL A 626 -14.67 3.98 -27.71
N THR A 627 -15.02 4.14 -28.97
CA THR A 627 -16.06 5.08 -29.41
C THR A 627 -17.08 4.34 -30.24
N ALA A 628 -18.32 4.24 -29.76
CA ALA A 628 -19.43 3.70 -30.56
C ALA A 628 -19.68 4.61 -31.77
N VAL A 629 -19.88 4.01 -32.95
CA VAL A 629 -20.07 4.74 -34.22
C VAL A 629 -21.37 4.37 -34.93
N GLU A 630 -21.77 3.10 -34.86
CA GLU A 630 -23.04 2.58 -35.36
C GLU A 630 -23.51 1.46 -34.42
N ASP A 631 -24.77 1.01 -34.54
CA ASP A 631 -25.26 -0.14 -33.77
C ASP A 631 -24.41 -1.38 -34.08
N GLY A 632 -23.83 -1.99 -33.05
CA GLY A 632 -22.93 -3.13 -33.22
C GLY A 632 -21.47 -2.77 -33.52
N GLN A 633 -21.17 -1.51 -33.86
CA GLN A 633 -19.84 -1.07 -34.32
C GLN A 633 -19.20 0.02 -33.44
N PHE A 634 -17.89 -0.12 -33.24
CA PHE A 634 -17.12 0.86 -32.48
C PHE A 634 -15.66 0.92 -32.95
N VAL A 635 -15.01 2.04 -32.67
CA VAL A 635 -13.60 2.27 -32.99
C VAL A 635 -12.76 2.21 -31.72
N VAL A 636 -11.68 1.43 -31.75
CA VAL A 636 -10.63 1.43 -30.72
C VAL A 636 -9.43 2.22 -31.25
N PHE A 637 -8.94 3.18 -30.46
CA PHE A 637 -7.76 3.96 -30.84
C PHE A 637 -6.79 4.19 -29.67
N GLY A 638 -5.50 4.09 -29.97
CA GLY A 638 -4.41 4.44 -29.06
C GLY A 638 -4.34 3.53 -27.83
N GLY A 639 -3.99 4.11 -26.69
CA GLY A 639 -3.68 3.38 -25.46
C GLY A 639 -2.19 3.08 -25.35
N ARG A 640 -1.83 2.26 -24.37
CA ARG A 640 -0.43 1.90 -24.12
C ARG A 640 -0.25 0.49 -23.63
N THR A 641 0.96 -0.03 -23.81
CA THR A 641 1.42 -1.24 -23.11
C THR A 641 2.17 -0.86 -21.83
N ASN A 642 3.21 -0.05 -21.92
CA ASN A 642 3.89 0.61 -20.80
C ASN A 642 3.90 2.14 -21.03
N PRO A 643 4.23 2.97 -20.02
CA PRO A 643 4.19 4.43 -20.17
C PRO A 643 4.97 4.99 -21.37
N TYR A 644 6.11 4.40 -21.75
CA TYR A 644 6.92 4.82 -22.91
C TYR A 644 6.57 4.13 -24.23
N ASN A 645 5.58 3.24 -24.24
CA ASN A 645 5.12 2.57 -25.44
C ASN A 645 3.63 2.86 -25.69
N PRO A 646 3.30 4.14 -26.00
CA PRO A 646 1.98 4.50 -26.47
C PRO A 646 1.72 3.87 -27.85
N MET A 647 0.45 3.69 -28.18
CA MET A 647 0.00 3.05 -29.41
C MET A 647 -0.70 4.08 -30.32
N MET A 648 -0.68 3.84 -31.63
CA MET A 648 -1.23 4.73 -32.67
C MET A 648 -2.18 4.01 -33.64
N ASP A 649 -2.42 2.73 -33.42
CA ASP A 649 -3.27 1.89 -34.25
C ASP A 649 -4.75 2.18 -34.02
N SER A 650 -5.52 2.17 -35.12
CA SER A 650 -6.99 2.32 -35.13
C SER A 650 -7.64 1.02 -35.58
N TRP A 651 -8.64 0.56 -34.84
CA TRP A 651 -9.38 -0.66 -35.13
C TRP A 651 -10.85 -0.39 -35.26
N LEU A 652 -11.45 -0.81 -36.37
CA LEU A 652 -12.89 -0.92 -36.49
C LEU A 652 -13.32 -2.27 -35.94
N CYS A 653 -14.25 -2.25 -35.01
CA CYS A 653 -14.70 -3.43 -34.30
C CYS A 653 -16.21 -3.58 -34.47
N GLU A 654 -16.64 -4.82 -34.68
CA GLU A 654 -18.04 -5.17 -34.92
C GLU A 654 -18.40 -6.41 -34.11
N ILE A 655 -19.50 -6.36 -33.38
CA ILE A 655 -20.08 -7.56 -32.75
C ILE A 655 -21.10 -8.17 -33.70
N THR A 656 -20.85 -9.40 -34.11
CA THR A 656 -21.74 -10.16 -34.98
C THR A 656 -22.99 -10.62 -34.24
N GLU A 657 -24.02 -11.02 -34.98
CA GLU A 657 -25.23 -11.65 -34.43
C GLU A 657 -24.92 -12.88 -33.55
N THR A 658 -23.83 -13.60 -33.87
CA THR A 658 -23.34 -14.75 -33.09
C THR A 658 -22.56 -14.37 -31.83
N LYS A 659 -22.54 -13.09 -31.44
CA LYS A 659 -21.75 -12.54 -30.32
C LYS A 659 -20.25 -12.76 -30.47
N MET A 660 -19.73 -12.81 -31.70
CA MET A 660 -18.29 -12.82 -31.97
C MET A 660 -17.83 -11.38 -32.20
N LEU A 661 -16.67 -11.00 -31.65
CA LEU A 661 -16.05 -9.71 -31.91
C LEU A 661 -15.10 -9.80 -33.09
N LYS A 662 -15.44 -9.16 -34.21
CA LYS A 662 -14.52 -8.93 -35.31
C LYS A 662 -13.74 -7.64 -35.04
N MET A 663 -12.40 -7.71 -35.10
CA MET A 663 -11.51 -6.54 -34.98
C MET A 663 -10.70 -6.40 -36.27
N GLU A 664 -10.89 -5.29 -36.97
CA GLU A 664 -10.23 -5.01 -38.24
C GLU A 664 -9.31 -3.79 -38.13
N LEU A 665 -8.03 -3.98 -38.43
CA LEU A 665 -7.07 -2.88 -38.46
C LEU A 665 -7.38 -1.93 -39.63
N LEU A 666 -7.54 -0.64 -39.33
CA LEU A 666 -7.71 0.39 -40.36
C LEU A 666 -6.35 0.70 -41.00
N LYS A 667 -6.25 0.51 -42.32
CA LYS A 667 -5.01 0.71 -43.10
C LYS A 667 -4.90 2.16 -43.55
N ILE A 668 -4.49 3.02 -42.62
CA ILE A 668 -4.35 4.45 -42.88
C ILE A 668 -2.92 4.74 -43.35
N GLU A 669 -2.74 5.12 -44.62
CA GLU A 669 -1.43 5.44 -45.17
C GLU A 669 -0.98 6.86 -44.83
N GLN A 670 0.18 6.99 -44.21
CA GLN A 670 0.83 8.28 -43.99
C GLN A 670 1.50 8.76 -45.28
N SER A 671 1.25 10.01 -45.67
CA SER A 671 1.91 10.63 -46.83
C SER A 671 2.28 12.08 -46.52
N LYS A 672 2.99 12.74 -47.45
CA LYS A 672 3.34 14.16 -47.31
C LYS A 672 2.11 15.07 -47.11
N PHE A 673 0.94 14.63 -47.61
CA PHE A 673 -0.33 15.37 -47.53
C PHE A 673 -1.33 14.79 -46.53
N ARG A 674 -1.15 13.53 -46.09
CA ARG A 674 -1.99 12.84 -45.10
C ARG A 674 -1.20 12.57 -43.83
N GLN A 675 -1.42 13.40 -42.83
CA GLN A 675 -0.86 13.21 -41.49
C GLN A 675 -1.79 12.35 -40.65
N ILE A 676 -1.21 11.67 -39.65
CA ILE A 676 -1.93 10.82 -38.70
C ILE A 676 -1.60 11.28 -37.27
N PRO A 677 -2.50 11.05 -36.30
CA PRO A 677 -2.24 11.39 -34.92
C PRO A 677 -1.04 10.59 -34.38
N ARG A 678 -0.27 11.25 -33.53
CA ARG A 678 0.80 10.59 -32.76
C ARG A 678 0.24 9.49 -31.87
N ALA A 679 1.09 8.49 -31.59
CA ALA A 679 0.83 7.48 -30.58
C ALA A 679 0.51 8.11 -29.23
N ARG A 680 -0.61 7.71 -28.62
CA ARG A 680 -1.12 8.35 -27.40
C ARG A 680 -1.97 7.45 -26.52
N TYR A 681 -2.09 7.82 -25.25
CA TYR A 681 -3.01 7.24 -24.27
C TYR A 681 -3.59 8.32 -23.36
N ARG A 682 -4.65 8.02 -22.60
CA ARG A 682 -5.36 8.99 -21.73
C ARG A 682 -5.89 10.23 -22.47
N HIS A 683 -6.10 10.13 -23.78
CA HIS A 683 -6.84 11.12 -24.58
C HIS A 683 -8.34 10.97 -24.39
N ALA A 684 -9.10 12.00 -24.77
CA ALA A 684 -10.55 11.91 -24.85
C ALA A 684 -11.00 11.62 -26.30
N ALA A 685 -12.16 10.98 -26.43
CA ALA A 685 -12.77 10.67 -27.72
C ALA A 685 -14.29 10.64 -27.63
N CYS A 686 -14.98 11.07 -28.69
CA CYS A 686 -16.43 10.93 -28.86
C CYS A 686 -16.80 10.82 -30.36
N CYS A 687 -17.98 10.28 -30.69
CA CYS A 687 -18.53 10.43 -32.05
C CYS A 687 -19.06 11.86 -32.20
N ILE A 688 -18.85 12.43 -33.38
CA ILE A 688 -19.40 13.72 -33.81
C ILE A 688 -19.99 13.56 -35.21
N ASP A 689 -20.86 14.48 -35.61
CA ASP A 689 -21.29 14.59 -37.00
C ASP A 689 -20.31 15.47 -37.77
N ASP A 690 -19.88 14.99 -38.94
CA ASP A 690 -19.14 15.83 -39.88
C ASP A 690 -20.07 16.83 -40.61
N TYR A 691 -19.49 17.67 -41.47
CA TYR A 691 -20.25 18.65 -42.26
C TYR A 691 -21.37 18.05 -43.13
N PHE A 692 -21.28 16.75 -43.43
CA PHE A 692 -22.28 16.02 -44.23
C PHE A 692 -23.24 15.20 -43.37
N GLY A 693 -23.21 15.34 -42.04
CA GLY A 693 -24.04 14.58 -41.11
C GLY A 693 -23.62 13.13 -40.92
N ARG A 694 -22.36 12.78 -41.25
CA ARG A 694 -21.84 11.41 -41.07
C ARG A 694 -21.16 11.29 -39.71
N CYS A 695 -21.40 10.21 -38.97
CA CYS A 695 -20.67 9.95 -37.73
C CYS A 695 -19.18 9.73 -38.03
N VAL A 696 -18.33 10.48 -37.35
CA VAL A 696 -16.88 10.39 -37.38
C VAL A 696 -16.34 10.44 -35.95
N VAL A 697 -15.13 9.95 -35.72
CA VAL A 697 -14.55 9.89 -34.37
C VAL A 697 -13.65 11.10 -34.13
N PHE A 698 -13.99 11.94 -33.17
CA PHE A 698 -13.14 13.02 -32.69
C PHE A 698 -12.24 12.53 -31.55
N ILE A 699 -10.97 12.95 -31.56
CA ILE A 699 -10.03 12.74 -30.45
C ILE A 699 -9.31 14.05 -30.09
N CYS A 700 -8.96 14.23 -28.83
CA CYS A 700 -8.14 15.35 -28.38
C CYS A 700 -7.19 15.00 -27.22
N GLY A 701 -6.02 15.63 -27.23
CA GLY A 701 -5.01 15.58 -26.17
C GLY A 701 -4.48 14.18 -25.88
N GLY A 702 -4.20 13.90 -24.61
CA GLY A 702 -3.58 12.67 -24.12
C GLY A 702 -2.07 12.81 -23.85
N ILE A 703 -1.41 11.69 -23.61
CA ILE A 703 0.04 11.60 -23.40
C ILE A 703 0.65 10.84 -24.57
N GLY A 704 1.69 11.41 -25.17
CA GLY A 704 2.45 10.78 -26.25
C GLY A 704 3.96 11.02 -26.14
N LEU A 705 4.72 10.48 -27.10
CA LEU A 705 6.15 10.75 -27.22
C LEU A 705 6.40 12.10 -27.91
N ASP A 706 7.52 12.74 -27.58
CA ASP A 706 7.90 14.03 -28.16
C ASP A 706 8.14 13.97 -29.69
N THR A 707 8.59 12.82 -30.20
CA THR A 707 8.82 12.58 -31.64
C THR A 707 7.62 11.95 -32.34
N ALA A 708 7.35 12.38 -33.59
CA ALA A 708 6.25 11.86 -34.41
C ALA A 708 6.40 10.38 -34.82
N ASP A 709 7.62 9.84 -34.77
CA ASP A 709 8.00 8.53 -35.33
C ASP A 709 7.53 7.31 -34.50
N GLY A 710 6.88 7.53 -33.36
CA GLY A 710 6.24 6.48 -32.54
C GLY A 710 7.18 5.45 -31.89
N LYS A 711 8.50 5.58 -32.04
CA LYS A 711 9.51 4.66 -31.47
C LYS A 711 10.33 5.32 -30.38
N ALA A 712 10.27 4.77 -29.17
CA ALA A 712 11.05 5.21 -28.03
C ALA A 712 12.56 5.04 -28.29
N LYS A 713 13.33 6.14 -28.22
CA LYS A 713 14.80 6.10 -28.04
C LYS A 713 15.10 6.28 -26.55
N ASN A 714 16.23 5.75 -26.07
CA ASN A 714 16.65 5.67 -24.65
C ASN A 714 16.70 7.00 -23.85
N THR A 715 16.28 8.13 -24.42
CA THR A 715 16.34 9.47 -23.82
C THR A 715 15.06 10.30 -24.04
N GLN A 716 13.93 9.70 -24.43
CA GLN A 716 12.72 10.46 -24.81
C GLN A 716 11.79 10.76 -23.62
N SER A 717 11.38 12.02 -23.50
CA SER A 717 10.37 12.49 -22.55
C SER A 717 8.95 12.29 -23.09
N LEU A 718 8.04 11.92 -22.19
CA LEU A 718 6.59 11.96 -22.46
C LEU A 718 6.12 13.41 -22.46
N LYS A 719 5.15 13.72 -23.33
CA LYS A 719 4.54 15.04 -23.44
C LYS A 719 3.03 14.93 -23.39
N VAL A 720 2.40 15.86 -22.68
CA VAL A 720 0.95 16.06 -22.74
C VAL A 720 0.62 16.79 -24.04
N LEU A 721 -0.35 16.26 -24.78
CA LEU A 721 -0.70 16.74 -26.11
C LEU A 721 -1.87 17.73 -26.05
N ASP A 722 -1.92 18.62 -27.03
CA ASP A 722 -2.98 19.60 -27.30
C ASP A 722 -3.65 19.39 -28.68
N ASP A 723 -3.13 18.48 -29.49
CA ASP A 723 -3.62 18.27 -30.85
C ASP A 723 -4.96 17.52 -30.90
N CYS A 724 -5.74 17.83 -31.93
CA CYS A 724 -7.09 17.33 -32.14
C CYS A 724 -7.22 16.73 -33.54
N TRP A 725 -7.95 15.62 -33.63
CA TRP A 725 -8.08 14.88 -34.89
C TRP A 725 -9.49 14.32 -35.06
N ILE A 726 -9.90 14.19 -36.31
CA ILE A 726 -11.14 13.53 -36.73
C ILE A 726 -10.76 12.33 -37.59
N LEU A 727 -11.24 11.15 -37.22
CA LEU A 727 -11.15 9.93 -38.02
C LEU A 727 -12.45 9.70 -38.75
N ASN A 728 -12.39 9.73 -40.07
CA ASN A 728 -13.39 9.10 -40.88
C ASN A 728 -13.02 7.62 -41.04
N TYR A 729 -13.66 6.76 -40.25
CA TYR A 729 -13.33 5.33 -40.20
C TYR A 729 -13.78 4.58 -41.46
N GLN A 730 -14.81 5.08 -42.17
CA GLN A 730 -15.29 4.51 -43.43
C GLN A 730 -14.30 4.76 -44.58
N PHE A 731 -13.75 5.98 -44.67
CA PHE A 731 -12.71 6.33 -45.66
C PHE A 731 -11.28 6.06 -45.17
N GLN A 732 -11.13 5.58 -43.93
CA GLN A 732 -9.83 5.31 -43.29
C GLN A 732 -8.88 6.51 -43.37
N GLU A 733 -9.38 7.70 -43.02
CA GLU A 733 -8.64 8.96 -43.12
C GLU A 733 -8.69 9.77 -41.82
N TRP A 734 -7.53 10.22 -41.37
CA TRP A 734 -7.39 11.18 -40.28
C TRP A 734 -7.28 12.60 -40.83
N LYS A 735 -7.99 13.53 -40.20
CA LYS A 735 -7.91 14.97 -40.47
C LYS A 735 -7.59 15.71 -39.19
N GLN A 736 -6.52 16.50 -39.19
CA GLN A 736 -6.21 17.38 -38.07
C GLN A 736 -7.18 18.57 -38.04
N VAL A 737 -7.61 18.94 -36.85
CA VAL A 737 -8.46 20.12 -36.61
C VAL A 737 -7.74 21.09 -35.65
N ALA A 738 -8.37 22.22 -35.31
CA ALA A 738 -7.72 23.19 -34.44
C ALA A 738 -7.29 22.56 -33.11
N ASN A 739 -6.04 22.78 -32.72
CA ASN A 739 -5.50 22.31 -31.44
C ASN A 739 -6.25 22.96 -30.27
N MET A 740 -6.35 22.22 -29.17
CA MET A 740 -6.85 22.75 -27.91
C MET A 740 -6.03 23.97 -27.46
N PRO A 741 -6.64 24.93 -26.77
CA PRO A 741 -5.91 26.07 -26.20
C PRO A 741 -4.95 25.67 -25.06
N VAL A 742 -5.03 24.43 -24.57
CA VAL A 742 -4.23 23.88 -23.48
C VAL A 742 -3.85 22.42 -23.77
N THR A 743 -2.75 21.97 -23.19
CA THR A 743 -2.39 20.54 -23.18
C THR A 743 -3.17 19.83 -22.07
N LEU A 744 -3.83 18.70 -22.36
CA LEU A 744 -4.60 17.96 -21.36
C LEU A 744 -4.46 16.44 -21.56
N HIS A 745 -4.43 15.71 -20.44
CA HIS A 745 -4.67 14.27 -20.42
C HIS A 745 -5.65 13.88 -19.31
N SER A 746 -6.19 12.67 -19.41
CA SER A 746 -7.18 12.13 -18.47
C SER A 746 -8.42 13.03 -18.30
N HIS A 747 -8.72 13.86 -19.30
CA HIS A 747 -9.94 14.66 -19.43
C HIS A 747 -11.05 13.84 -20.10
N ARG A 748 -12.22 14.44 -20.29
CA ARG A 748 -13.33 13.85 -21.06
C ARG A 748 -13.92 14.84 -22.04
N CYS A 749 -14.50 14.30 -23.11
CA CYS A 749 -15.22 15.08 -24.10
C CYS A 749 -16.58 14.44 -24.42
N ALA A 750 -17.53 15.27 -24.84
CA ALA A 750 -18.84 14.84 -25.32
C ALA A 750 -19.34 15.77 -26.42
N TYR A 751 -20.34 15.36 -27.19
CA TYR A 751 -20.82 16.07 -28.37
C TYR A 751 -22.28 16.50 -28.21
N ILE A 752 -22.55 17.77 -28.47
CA ILE A 752 -23.89 18.37 -28.52
C ILE A 752 -24.26 18.54 -29.99
N ALA A 753 -25.13 17.66 -30.48
CA ALA A 753 -25.46 17.58 -31.90
C ALA A 753 -26.24 18.80 -32.42
N SER A 754 -27.16 19.36 -31.62
CA SER A 754 -28.02 20.48 -32.03
C SER A 754 -27.28 21.71 -32.54
N ASN A 755 -26.06 21.94 -32.07
CA ASN A 755 -25.23 23.09 -32.44
C ASN A 755 -23.81 22.71 -32.91
N GLY A 756 -23.52 21.42 -33.10
CA GLY A 756 -22.22 20.95 -33.56
C GLY A 756 -21.07 21.31 -32.62
N THR A 757 -21.25 21.16 -31.30
CA THR A 757 -20.23 21.54 -30.31
C THR A 757 -19.69 20.33 -29.56
N VAL A 758 -18.37 20.17 -29.54
CA VAL A 758 -17.67 19.26 -28.62
C VAL A 758 -17.33 20.00 -27.35
N ILE A 759 -17.78 19.47 -26.21
CA ILE A 759 -17.39 19.93 -24.88
C ILE A 759 -16.16 19.15 -24.41
N VAL A 760 -15.20 19.81 -23.78
CA VAL A 760 -14.05 19.20 -23.11
C VAL A 760 -13.98 19.70 -21.67
N VAL A 761 -13.90 18.76 -20.73
CA VAL A 761 -13.97 19.03 -19.30
C VAL A 761 -12.84 18.33 -18.53
N GLY A 762 -12.36 19.00 -17.48
CA GLY A 762 -11.38 18.48 -16.53
C GLY A 762 -10.03 18.12 -17.15
N GLY A 763 -9.30 17.25 -16.47
CA GLY A 763 -7.98 16.77 -16.89
C GLY A 763 -6.81 17.46 -16.21
N LEU A 764 -5.62 16.91 -16.45
CA LEU A 764 -4.35 17.45 -15.99
C LEU A 764 -3.58 18.04 -17.16
N GLN A 765 -3.11 19.27 -16.99
CA GLN A 765 -2.07 19.87 -17.82
C GLN A 765 -0.72 19.61 -17.16
N SER A 766 0.34 19.51 -17.97
CA SER A 766 1.64 18.97 -17.53
C SER A 766 1.48 17.58 -16.87
N LEU A 767 2.55 16.82 -16.67
CA LEU A 767 2.37 15.41 -16.27
C LEU A 767 1.68 15.25 -14.90
N ASP A 768 1.75 16.23 -13.99
CA ASP A 768 1.09 16.15 -12.67
C ASP A 768 0.64 17.49 -12.05
N GLU A 769 0.90 18.67 -12.63
CA GLU A 769 0.88 19.91 -11.84
C GLU A 769 -0.40 20.77 -11.88
N HIS A 770 -1.14 20.76 -12.99
CA HIS A 770 -2.19 21.76 -13.22
C HIS A 770 -3.54 21.11 -13.53
N PHE A 771 -4.48 21.22 -12.58
CA PHE A 771 -5.84 20.73 -12.73
C PHE A 771 -6.67 21.70 -13.57
N SER A 772 -7.31 21.19 -14.62
CA SER A 772 -8.20 21.99 -15.43
C SER A 772 -9.56 22.16 -14.75
N SER A 773 -9.92 23.42 -14.47
CA SER A 773 -11.23 23.84 -13.98
C SER A 773 -12.10 24.51 -15.05
N ALA A 774 -11.61 24.58 -16.29
CA ALA A 774 -12.28 25.28 -17.39
C ALA A 774 -13.13 24.32 -18.25
N LEU A 775 -14.18 24.88 -18.84
CA LEU A 775 -14.96 24.25 -19.91
C LEU A 775 -14.45 24.75 -21.26
N TYR A 776 -13.96 23.85 -22.10
CA TYR A 776 -13.55 24.17 -23.46
C TYR A 776 -14.60 23.68 -24.45
N LEU A 777 -14.93 24.52 -25.42
CA LEU A 777 -15.94 24.23 -26.44
C LEU A 777 -15.28 24.32 -27.81
N PHE A 778 -15.39 23.25 -28.59
CA PHE A 778 -14.94 23.20 -29.97
C PHE A 778 -16.13 23.14 -30.91
N SER A 779 -16.24 24.12 -31.80
CA SER A 779 -17.28 24.13 -32.83
C SER A 779 -16.80 23.35 -34.05
N THR A 780 -17.52 22.27 -34.40
CA THR A 780 -17.22 21.46 -35.59
C THR A 780 -17.46 22.22 -36.89
N VAL A 781 -18.35 23.22 -36.85
CA VAL A 781 -18.69 24.09 -37.99
C VAL A 781 -17.61 25.13 -38.26
N SER A 782 -17.17 25.87 -37.22
CA SER A 782 -16.18 26.94 -37.39
C SER A 782 -14.74 26.48 -37.24
N ASN A 783 -14.51 25.26 -36.74
CA ASN A 783 -13.18 24.75 -36.40
C ASN A 783 -12.43 25.65 -35.41
N CYS A 784 -13.15 26.24 -34.46
CA CYS A 784 -12.63 27.18 -33.48
C CYS A 784 -12.92 26.72 -32.05
N TRP A 785 -11.99 27.06 -31.14
CA TRP A 785 -12.15 26.86 -29.71
C TRP A 785 -12.68 28.13 -29.04
N THR A 786 -13.57 27.94 -28.07
CA THR A 786 -13.95 28.95 -27.09
C THR A 786 -13.78 28.37 -25.69
N MET A 787 -13.44 29.23 -24.73
CA MET A 787 -13.29 28.85 -23.33
C MET A 787 -14.39 29.54 -22.54
N LYS A 788 -15.18 28.76 -21.79
CA LYS A 788 -16.17 29.26 -20.83
C LYS A 788 -15.60 29.26 -19.40
N TRP A 789 -16.35 29.89 -18.49
CA TRP A 789 -16.05 30.11 -17.07
C TRP A 789 -15.73 28.86 -16.25
N ARG A 790 -15.22 29.08 -15.02
CA ARG A 790 -14.98 28.07 -13.99
C ARG A 790 -16.28 27.72 -13.26
N TRP A 791 -16.43 26.45 -12.90
CA TRP A 791 -17.59 25.93 -12.16
C TRP A 791 -17.71 26.54 -10.75
N SER A 792 -18.94 26.64 -10.24
CA SER A 792 -19.21 27.06 -8.86
C SER A 792 -20.19 26.10 -8.18
N PRO A 793 -19.79 25.39 -7.10
CA PRO A 793 -18.42 25.27 -6.57
C PRO A 793 -17.45 24.59 -7.55
N SER A 794 -16.14 24.64 -7.28
CA SER A 794 -15.13 23.95 -8.11
C SER A 794 -15.38 22.44 -8.11
N VAL A 795 -15.33 21.83 -9.29
CA VAL A 795 -15.42 20.38 -9.50
C VAL A 795 -14.24 19.86 -10.33
N ASP A 796 -13.10 20.54 -10.22
CA ASP A 796 -11.85 20.20 -10.90
C ASP A 796 -11.42 18.77 -10.56
N ARG A 797 -11.19 17.98 -11.60
CA ARG A 797 -10.88 16.55 -11.49
C ARG A 797 -10.25 16.04 -12.77
N TYR A 798 -9.55 14.93 -12.67
CA TYR A 798 -9.07 14.15 -13.81
C TYR A 798 -9.28 12.65 -13.55
N SER A 799 -9.18 11.85 -14.61
CA SER A 799 -9.41 10.40 -14.56
C SER A 799 -10.81 10.00 -14.07
N PHE A 800 -11.78 10.83 -14.43
CA PHE A 800 -13.22 10.63 -14.22
C PHE A 800 -13.88 10.23 -15.53
N THR A 801 -15.16 9.86 -15.48
CA THR A 801 -16.02 9.72 -16.67
C THR A 801 -17.08 10.81 -16.71
N ALA A 802 -17.51 11.19 -17.92
CA ALA A 802 -18.48 12.25 -18.13
C ALA A 802 -19.58 11.80 -19.09
N HIS A 803 -20.83 12.13 -18.78
CA HIS A 803 -22.00 11.80 -19.60
C HIS A 803 -22.88 13.04 -19.77
N LEU A 804 -23.38 13.28 -20.98
CA LEU A 804 -24.38 14.32 -21.22
C LEU A 804 -25.74 13.84 -20.72
N ILE A 805 -26.48 14.75 -20.09
CA ILE A 805 -27.89 14.56 -19.76
C ILE A 805 -28.67 15.67 -20.48
N GLY A 806 -29.38 15.28 -21.53
CA GLY A 806 -29.89 16.23 -22.51
C GLY A 806 -28.75 17.01 -23.18
N GLU A 807 -28.97 18.31 -23.41
CA GLU A 807 -27.98 19.21 -24.04
C GLU A 807 -27.42 20.27 -23.08
N GLU A 808 -27.91 20.30 -21.84
CA GLU A 808 -27.65 21.39 -20.89
C GLU A 808 -26.82 20.96 -19.69
N MET A 809 -26.65 19.66 -19.45
CA MET A 809 -26.00 19.15 -18.25
C MET A 809 -24.95 18.08 -18.56
N VAL A 810 -23.93 18.04 -17.71
CA VAL A 810 -22.92 16.98 -17.69
C VAL A 810 -22.88 16.33 -16.32
N LEU A 811 -22.94 15.00 -16.31
CA LEU A 811 -22.73 14.16 -15.14
C LEU A 811 -21.27 13.72 -15.09
N LEU A 812 -20.57 14.10 -14.03
CA LEU A 812 -19.19 13.75 -13.73
C LEU A 812 -19.16 12.62 -12.71
N VAL A 813 -18.39 11.57 -12.97
CA VAL A 813 -18.32 10.37 -12.13
C VAL A 813 -16.86 10.04 -11.81
N GLY A 814 -16.55 10.08 -10.52
CA GLY A 814 -15.27 9.80 -9.87
C GLY A 814 -14.16 10.77 -10.25
N GLY A 815 -12.95 10.23 -10.32
CA GLY A 815 -11.72 10.98 -10.57
C GLY A 815 -11.00 11.39 -9.29
N VAL A 816 -9.91 12.11 -9.46
CA VAL A 816 -9.09 12.66 -8.36
C VAL A 816 -8.80 14.14 -8.67
N ASN A 817 -8.60 14.93 -7.61
CA ASN A 817 -8.20 16.33 -7.69
C ASN A 817 -6.92 16.56 -6.84
N ARG A 818 -6.56 17.82 -6.58
CA ARG A 818 -5.37 18.15 -5.80
C ARG A 818 -5.48 17.72 -4.33
N ASP A 819 -6.65 17.91 -3.74
CA ASP A 819 -6.96 17.68 -2.35
C ASP A 819 -8.19 16.76 -2.29
N HIS A 820 -7.94 15.43 -2.21
CA HIS A 820 -8.93 14.35 -2.38
C HIS A 820 -10.28 14.59 -1.67
N GLY A 821 -10.28 15.26 -0.52
CA GLY A 821 -11.46 15.60 0.27
C GLY A 821 -12.47 16.54 -0.41
N GLU A 822 -12.11 17.20 -1.51
CA GLU A 822 -13.01 18.07 -2.28
C GLU A 822 -13.61 17.38 -3.54
N CYS A 823 -13.17 16.15 -3.87
CA CYS A 823 -13.66 15.43 -5.05
C CYS A 823 -14.82 14.50 -4.67
N HIS A 824 -16.06 14.98 -4.89
CA HIS A 824 -17.24 14.12 -4.74
C HIS A 824 -17.30 13.03 -5.80
N ASP A 825 -17.70 11.81 -5.40
CA ASP A 825 -17.79 10.64 -6.28
C ASP A 825 -18.68 10.88 -7.50
N VAL A 826 -19.75 11.69 -7.37
CA VAL A 826 -20.60 12.06 -8.50
C VAL A 826 -21.02 13.53 -8.38
N ALA A 827 -20.95 14.26 -9.50
CA ALA A 827 -21.39 15.65 -9.59
C ALA A 827 -22.17 15.91 -10.89
N LEU A 828 -23.24 16.68 -10.81
CA LEU A 828 -24.01 17.17 -11.95
C LEU A 828 -23.67 18.64 -12.17
N VAL A 829 -23.45 19.02 -13.43
CA VAL A 829 -22.95 20.35 -13.79
C VAL A 829 -23.77 20.93 -14.94
N SER A 830 -24.30 22.13 -14.74
CA SER A 830 -25.00 22.90 -15.76
C SER A 830 -24.01 23.57 -16.72
N LEU A 831 -24.18 23.33 -18.03
CA LEU A 831 -23.39 23.94 -19.10
C LEU A 831 -23.80 25.41 -19.37
N ASN A 832 -24.98 25.81 -18.89
CA ASN A 832 -25.57 27.13 -19.12
C ASN A 832 -24.99 28.19 -18.18
N ASP A 833 -24.88 27.90 -16.89
CA ASP A 833 -24.44 28.85 -15.86
C ASP A 833 -23.26 28.36 -15.01
N GLY A 834 -22.77 27.13 -15.26
CA GLY A 834 -21.62 26.56 -14.57
C GLY A 834 -21.89 26.15 -13.13
N LYS A 835 -23.15 26.12 -12.68
CA LYS A 835 -23.50 25.63 -11.35
C LYS A 835 -23.28 24.12 -11.27
N ALA A 836 -22.72 23.68 -10.15
CA ALA A 836 -22.51 22.26 -9.87
C ALA A 836 -23.28 21.82 -8.63
N ILE A 837 -23.88 20.63 -8.71
CA ILE A 837 -24.56 19.94 -7.61
C ILE A 837 -23.82 18.63 -7.37
N CYS A 838 -23.42 18.37 -6.13
CA CYS A 838 -22.75 17.12 -5.77
C CYS A 838 -23.79 16.11 -5.28
N LEU A 839 -23.73 14.89 -5.80
CA LEU A 839 -24.66 13.83 -5.43
C LEU A 839 -24.08 13.06 -4.25
N ALA A 840 -24.81 13.03 -3.15
CA ALA A 840 -24.46 12.19 -2.00
C ALA A 840 -24.92 10.77 -2.29
N MET A 841 -23.99 9.85 -2.45
CA MET A 841 -24.30 8.45 -2.72
C MET A 841 -24.57 7.69 -1.42
N GLU A 842 -25.73 7.05 -1.35
CA GLU A 842 -26.03 6.07 -0.31
C GLU A 842 -26.00 4.67 -0.95
N LEU A 843 -25.02 3.87 -0.54
CA LEU A 843 -24.88 2.48 -0.98
C LEU A 843 -25.92 1.63 -0.25
N GLU A 844 -26.97 1.21 -0.97
CA GLU A 844 -28.03 0.36 -0.42
C GLU A 844 -27.56 -1.10 -0.47
N VAL A 845 -26.96 -1.54 0.63
CA VAL A 845 -26.32 -2.85 0.73
C VAL A 845 -27.30 -3.89 1.25
N LYS A 846 -27.79 -4.79 0.38
CA LYS A 846 -28.58 -5.97 0.79
C LYS A 846 -27.73 -7.11 1.40
N MET A 847 -26.40 -7.00 1.41
CA MET A 847 -25.47 -8.06 1.82
C MET A 847 -24.33 -7.48 2.68
N GLU A 848 -24.32 -7.77 3.99
CA GLU A 848 -23.38 -7.22 5.00
C GLU A 848 -21.89 -7.20 4.59
N ARG A 849 -21.44 -8.07 3.65
CA ARG A 849 -20.05 -8.12 3.17
C ARG A 849 -19.63 -6.95 2.26
N VAL A 850 -20.53 -6.29 1.53
CA VAL A 850 -20.17 -5.26 0.54
C VAL A 850 -19.68 -3.96 1.20
N VAL A 851 -20.15 -3.66 2.42
CA VAL A 851 -19.70 -2.47 3.17
C VAL A 851 -18.21 -2.60 3.56
N ALA A 852 -17.73 -3.83 3.80
CA ALA A 852 -16.35 -4.07 4.21
C ALA A 852 -15.34 -3.71 3.09
N ASP A 853 -15.59 -4.12 1.85
CA ASP A 853 -14.58 -4.06 0.77
C ASP A 853 -14.45 -2.67 0.09
N GLY A 854 -15.42 -1.76 0.24
CA GLY A 854 -15.40 -0.43 -0.37
C GLY A 854 -15.45 -0.41 -1.91
N PHE A 855 -15.51 0.80 -2.50
CA PHE A 855 -15.46 0.98 -3.96
C PHE A 855 -14.58 2.19 -4.30
N MET A 856 -13.67 2.02 -5.26
CA MET A 856 -12.71 3.05 -5.65
C MET A 856 -13.14 3.72 -6.96
N PHE A 857 -13.56 4.99 -6.90
CA PHE A 857 -14.00 5.78 -8.05
C PHE A 857 -12.85 6.33 -8.90
N VAL A 858 -11.79 5.54 -9.07
CA VAL A 858 -10.54 5.94 -9.72
C VAL A 858 -10.13 4.87 -10.73
N ASN A 859 -9.68 5.30 -11.92
CA ASN A 859 -9.34 4.41 -13.04
C ASN A 859 -10.47 3.46 -13.49
N HIS A 860 -11.70 3.77 -13.10
CA HIS A 860 -12.92 3.10 -13.52
C HIS A 860 -13.35 3.62 -14.91
N ASP A 861 -14.38 2.99 -15.45
CA ASP A 861 -15.14 3.54 -16.56
C ASP A 861 -16.65 3.41 -16.26
N SER A 862 -17.50 4.12 -16.98
CA SER A 862 -18.94 4.09 -16.72
C SER A 862 -19.75 4.27 -17.98
N VAL A 863 -20.99 3.77 -17.95
CA VAL A 863 -21.94 3.81 -19.05
C VAL A 863 -23.28 4.35 -18.54
N LEU A 864 -23.83 5.33 -19.24
CA LEU A 864 -25.18 5.83 -19.02
C LEU A 864 -26.14 5.15 -20.01
N ILE A 865 -27.16 4.47 -19.49
CA ILE A 865 -28.20 3.80 -20.29
C ILE A 865 -29.54 4.48 -20.00
N GLN A 866 -30.31 4.77 -21.06
CA GLN A 866 -31.65 5.32 -20.92
C GLN A 866 -32.62 4.24 -20.40
N ASN A 867 -33.48 4.58 -19.45
CA ASN A 867 -34.47 3.67 -18.89
C ASN A 867 -35.80 4.39 -18.67
N GLY A 868 -36.73 4.25 -19.62
CA GLY A 868 -37.97 5.04 -19.64
C GLY A 868 -37.66 6.54 -19.69
N ASP A 869 -38.23 7.29 -18.75
CA ASP A 869 -38.03 8.75 -18.61
C ASP A 869 -36.79 9.13 -17.77
N GLY A 870 -36.03 8.14 -17.28
CA GLY A 870 -34.85 8.34 -16.45
C GLY A 870 -33.58 7.74 -17.04
N HIS A 871 -32.51 7.71 -16.23
CA HIS A 871 -31.23 7.15 -16.63
C HIS A 871 -30.70 6.15 -15.59
N ILE A 872 -29.98 5.14 -16.05
CA ILE A 872 -29.22 4.23 -15.18
C ILE A 872 -27.74 4.41 -15.50
N LEU A 873 -26.94 4.71 -14.48
CA LEU A 873 -25.50 4.80 -14.58
C LEU A 873 -24.87 3.50 -14.05
N TYR A 874 -24.09 2.82 -14.88
CA TYR A 874 -23.27 1.68 -14.49
C TYR A 874 -21.81 2.09 -14.38
N ILE A 875 -21.15 1.71 -13.28
CA ILE A 875 -19.74 2.02 -13.01
C ILE A 875 -18.97 0.71 -12.90
N VAL A 876 -17.97 0.53 -13.76
CA VAL A 876 -17.26 -0.73 -13.93
C VAL A 876 -15.75 -0.57 -13.78
N GLY A 877 -15.13 -1.56 -13.16
CA GLY A 877 -13.69 -1.57 -12.88
C GLY A 877 -13.30 -0.47 -11.91
N GLY A 878 -12.01 -0.14 -11.90
CA GLY A 878 -11.42 0.83 -10.99
C GLY A 878 -10.55 0.20 -9.90
N GLY A 879 -9.76 1.05 -9.26
CA GLY A 879 -8.68 0.65 -8.35
C GLY A 879 -7.29 1.12 -8.79
N GLY A 880 -6.27 0.46 -8.25
CA GLY A 880 -4.86 0.73 -8.56
C GLY A 880 -3.90 0.08 -7.58
N ASN A 881 -2.60 0.38 -7.74
CA ASN A 881 -1.60 0.02 -6.74
C ASN A 881 -1.63 1.06 -5.62
N CYS A 882 -2.17 0.70 -4.47
CA CYS A 882 -2.33 1.57 -3.31
C CYS A 882 -0.98 1.71 -2.57
N PHE A 883 -0.03 2.41 -3.21
CA PHE A 883 1.30 2.65 -2.67
C PHE A 883 2.04 1.34 -2.33
N SER A 884 2.47 1.17 -1.07
CA SER A 884 3.13 -0.04 -0.57
C SER A 884 2.16 -1.05 0.05
N PHE A 885 0.85 -0.77 0.06
CA PHE A 885 -0.14 -1.59 0.78
C PHE A 885 -0.60 -2.81 -0.01
N GLY A 886 -0.54 -2.72 -1.33
CA GLY A 886 -0.97 -3.78 -2.26
C GLY A 886 -1.72 -3.22 -3.45
N THR A 887 -2.27 -4.10 -4.27
CA THR A 887 -3.16 -3.72 -5.38
C THR A 887 -4.61 -3.91 -4.94
N LEU A 888 -5.41 -2.86 -5.07
CA LEU A 888 -6.86 -2.93 -4.93
C LEU A 888 -7.50 -2.86 -6.31
N LEU A 889 -8.43 -3.78 -6.59
CA LEU A 889 -9.26 -3.78 -7.79
C LEU A 889 -10.72 -3.89 -7.34
N ASN A 890 -11.60 -3.06 -7.88
CA ASN A 890 -13.01 -3.12 -7.55
C ASN A 890 -13.58 -4.50 -7.89
N GLN A 891 -14.31 -5.08 -6.93
CA GLN A 891 -14.90 -6.42 -7.05
C GLN A 891 -16.34 -6.41 -7.58
N HIS A 892 -16.89 -5.22 -7.83
CA HIS A 892 -18.30 -5.02 -8.09
C HIS A 892 -18.52 -4.14 -9.31
N ILE A 893 -19.68 -4.29 -9.95
CA ILE A 893 -20.24 -3.27 -10.82
C ILE A 893 -21.30 -2.52 -10.02
N LEU A 894 -21.20 -1.19 -9.98
CA LEU A 894 -22.23 -0.37 -9.35
C LEU A 894 -23.27 0.06 -10.37
N ARG A 895 -24.52 0.06 -9.94
CA ARG A 895 -25.67 0.64 -10.62
C ARG A 895 -26.17 1.81 -9.79
N ILE A 896 -26.39 2.94 -10.43
CA ILE A 896 -27.00 4.12 -9.81
C ILE A 896 -28.23 4.47 -10.64
N ASP A 897 -29.40 4.39 -10.01
CA ASP A 897 -30.65 4.81 -10.62
C ASP A 897 -30.76 6.33 -10.47
N LEU A 898 -30.67 7.03 -11.60
CA LEU A 898 -30.79 8.47 -11.64
C LEU A 898 -32.26 8.82 -11.96
N PRO A 899 -32.93 9.62 -11.11
CA PRO A 899 -34.27 10.09 -11.42
C PRO A 899 -34.23 10.97 -12.68
N MET A 900 -35.39 11.44 -13.15
CA MET A 900 -35.40 12.51 -14.16
C MET A 900 -34.67 13.71 -13.56
N LEU A 901 -33.47 14.00 -14.09
CA LEU A 901 -32.63 15.11 -13.64
C LEU A 901 -32.98 16.34 -14.48
N SER A 902 -33.45 17.39 -13.83
CA SER A 902 -33.57 18.75 -14.38
C SER A 902 -32.98 19.72 -13.37
N PHE A 903 -32.20 20.70 -13.85
CA PHE A 903 -31.52 21.68 -13.01
C PHE A 903 -32.44 22.81 -12.55
#